data_AF-A0A963YY64-F1
#
_entry.id   AF-A0A963YY64-F1
#
_cell.length_a   1.000
_cell.length_b   1.000
_cell.length_c   1.000
_cell.angle_alpha   90.00
_cell.angle_beta   90.00
_cell.angle_gamma   90.00
#
_symmetry.space_group_name_H-M   'P 1'
#
loop_
_entity.id
_entity.type
_entity.pdbx_description
1 polymer ?
#
loop_
_entity_poly.entity_id
_entity_poly.type
_entity_poly.pdbx_seq_one_letter_code
_entity_poly.pdbx_strand_id
1 'polypeptide(L)'
;MNFDSDAGSAHPLSDVLAESALDSVFWTPSRIGAMSAWWGHVPFAHWIISALQPVSVVELGTHNGVSFAAFCEAMQRNALPGRCYAVDSWEGDEQAGWYGEEVFANLATFVQARYAAFAEMLRMRFDKALPYFSDGSIDLLHIDGLHTYDAVKNDFETWLPKLSAKGVILFHDTNVREGDFGVWKLWEELRQRYPSFEFLHAHGLGVLAVGSDVPRAVLDLCASPPEAAAAIRERLSQLGARWVIGEQARELTQHAKNLENERANLQQVQAVISQSLDDYKKHAANLEAERAKTTHRVDELSKELDIRAGDVRAVQQRLVAAERQLSAAERQRMAVLDEHNAELNAARQAAATNERLAHELSAAVQTLQVSTSWKVTRPLRAAKKLSARLRGRPAEPSLAAVLVTEKGPEAIGVIAQSGLFDEAFYAGTDAAKAMGISPIEHYLQQGEALGLAPSTSFDPVFYKARNPDLVGQVANLLLHYVASGRREGREAISAASTLDMPTDRLRSDRQTVVVIVHEATRTGAPILGWNIIGELKKRYNVVVLLRKTGPIAEALDEQSDGMVTLPGNFVFHDAQTDALAAALIQRYAPVYVIANSIESRYFVPSFERAGVPTVALIHEFSSSVRPLGAMHGLFESASKVVFSAHVVAESALADYHILRAREFEVLPQGASKLPPGGQVATGEQRKIPMKDIAPLPGDDGSLLVVGIGTITTRKGVEFFIAAAARVQRENPARAIQFLWIGDAYWFDEPYLESLKEQIKRSGITTAFAFAGEFEDLAAVYERADLFFLSSRLDPLPNVTIDAALHGIPVICFDQASGCAEILVTSPATRDLVVPYMDVEAAASLVLALSADQARLAALAQGMRAIAAEHFDMARYVESLDRCGLAGVAAHKQAILDAETLSHEDNFNARLYLGSRVATMTRTEAIAHYLHGSHLAAPRGRPDTGHLVRRPLEGFHPMIYAERCSSFDEKAGEDPLVHYLRAGRPSGPWQHQIIRPTASTAAAPAGLRVAVHGHFHYPELLEDFIVRLRRNRTMPDLILTTTSDDAAAELKSILARMKFANATITIAPNRGRDIAPMLTSFGVEHFANYDLVGHVHGKRSPHVDVTVGAAWRNFAWENLVGGEWAMMDTILAAMVTDPALGLVFPEDPHLNAWDKNRDIADDLASRMGLAKPLPNHFDFPIGTMFWARPAALQSLQQLGIGWDDFPPEPLPIDGSMLHALERLLPFSAAKAGYRYAATMVEGCYR
;
A
#
# COMPACT_ATOMS: atom_id res chain seq x y z
N MET A 1 -43.78 -36.12 4.52
CA MET A 1 -44.85 -37.09 4.19
C MET A 1 -44.91 -38.11 5.31
N ASN A 2 -46.01 -38.85 5.41
CA ASN A 2 -46.43 -39.66 6.55
C ASN A 2 -45.31 -40.47 7.22
N PHE A 3 -45.25 -40.41 8.55
CA PHE A 3 -45.35 -41.62 9.36
C PHE A 3 -46.57 -41.47 10.26
N ASP A 4 -47.31 -42.56 10.41
CA ASP A 4 -48.57 -42.62 11.15
C ASP A 4 -48.36 -43.32 12.50
N SER A 5 -49.43 -43.41 13.30
CA SER A 5 -49.41 -43.93 14.67
C SER A 5 -48.69 -45.28 14.85
N ASP A 6 -47.78 -45.35 15.82
CA ASP A 6 -47.57 -46.57 16.60
C ASP A 6 -47.37 -46.21 18.09
N ALA A 7 -48.37 -46.52 18.91
CA ALA A 7 -48.45 -46.13 20.31
C ALA A 7 -48.15 -47.34 21.21
N GLY A 8 -46.86 -47.60 21.46
CA GLY A 8 -46.41 -48.85 22.07
C GLY A 8 -45.17 -48.81 22.96
N SER A 9 -44.58 -47.65 23.23
CA SER A 9 -43.53 -47.51 24.25
C SER A 9 -43.58 -46.14 24.92
N ALA A 10 -43.44 -46.11 26.25
CA ALA A 10 -43.09 -44.88 26.97
C ALA A 10 -41.69 -44.45 26.52
N HIS A 11 -41.46 -43.15 26.33
CA HIS A 11 -40.19 -42.70 25.78
C HIS A 11 -39.15 -42.55 26.90
N PRO A 12 -37.90 -43.01 26.75
CA PRO A 12 -36.89 -42.90 27.82
C PRO A 12 -36.63 -41.47 28.34
N LEU A 13 -37.12 -40.45 27.63
CA LEU A 13 -37.15 -39.05 28.06
C LEU A 13 -38.35 -38.68 28.94
N SER A 14 -39.56 -39.21 28.71
CA SER A 14 -40.73 -38.90 29.57
C SER A 14 -40.60 -39.48 30.97
N ASP A 15 -39.91 -40.61 31.07
CA ASP A 15 -39.81 -41.39 32.30
C ASP A 15 -38.68 -40.89 33.21
N VAL A 16 -37.78 -40.05 32.67
CA VAL A 16 -36.61 -39.46 33.37
C VAL A 16 -36.73 -37.94 33.48
N LEU A 17 -37.16 -37.25 32.42
CA LEU A 17 -37.40 -35.81 32.42
C LEU A 17 -38.89 -35.56 32.73
N ALA A 18 -39.18 -35.08 33.94
CA ALA A 18 -40.56 -34.88 34.41
C ALA A 18 -41.44 -34.11 33.42
N GLU A 19 -42.65 -34.63 33.16
CA GLU A 19 -43.54 -34.18 32.07
C GLU A 19 -43.73 -32.66 32.02
N SER A 20 -43.96 -32.00 33.16
CA SER A 20 -44.20 -30.54 33.22
C SER A 20 -42.96 -29.68 32.95
N ALA A 21 -41.76 -30.24 33.03
CA ALA A 21 -40.51 -29.57 32.67
C ALA A 21 -40.09 -29.86 31.22
N LEU A 22 -40.65 -30.90 30.58
CA LEU A 22 -40.21 -31.41 29.29
C LEU A 22 -40.42 -30.40 28.14
N ASP A 23 -41.48 -29.58 28.18
CA ASP A 23 -41.72 -28.52 27.19
C ASP A 23 -40.55 -27.52 27.04
N SER A 24 -39.77 -27.32 28.10
CA SER A 24 -38.70 -26.32 28.14
C SER A 24 -37.52 -26.62 27.20
N VAL A 25 -37.27 -27.89 26.85
CA VAL A 25 -36.20 -28.27 25.92
C VAL A 25 -36.45 -27.77 24.49
N PHE A 26 -37.71 -27.42 24.17
CA PHE A 26 -38.12 -26.91 22.86
C PHE A 26 -38.17 -25.38 22.77
N TRP A 27 -37.88 -24.66 23.87
CA TRP A 27 -37.91 -23.21 23.90
C TRP A 27 -36.82 -22.58 23.01
N THR A 28 -37.24 -21.71 22.08
CA THR A 28 -36.33 -20.86 21.30
C THR A 28 -35.54 -19.93 22.21
N PRO A 29 -34.20 -19.91 22.13
CA PRO A 29 -33.35 -19.05 22.96
C PRO A 29 -33.28 -17.61 22.43
N SER A 30 -33.00 -16.68 23.35
CA SER A 30 -32.99 -15.23 23.13
C SER A 30 -31.63 -14.64 22.71
N ARG A 31 -30.50 -15.27 23.09
CA ARG A 31 -29.12 -14.77 22.92
C ARG A 31 -28.50 -15.19 21.56
N ILE A 32 -29.26 -15.02 20.48
CA ILE A 32 -28.86 -15.41 19.11
C ILE A 32 -27.70 -14.51 18.60
N GLY A 33 -26.81 -15.07 17.77
CA GLY A 33 -25.71 -14.33 17.11
C GLY A 33 -24.41 -14.24 17.92
N ALA A 34 -24.29 -14.98 19.02
CA ALA A 34 -23.07 -15.09 19.82
C ALA A 34 -22.41 -16.47 19.63
N MET A 35 -21.10 -16.52 19.40
CA MET A 35 -20.36 -17.79 19.31
C MET A 35 -20.11 -18.38 20.69
N SER A 36 -20.43 -19.66 20.88
CA SER A 36 -20.14 -20.43 22.10
C SER A 36 -20.35 -21.94 21.87
N ALA A 37 -19.63 -22.79 22.60
CA ALA A 37 -19.91 -24.23 22.68
C ALA A 37 -21.30 -24.51 23.29
N TRP A 38 -21.77 -23.65 24.19
CA TRP A 38 -22.99 -23.85 24.99
C TRP A 38 -24.29 -24.01 24.19
N TRP A 39 -24.32 -23.69 22.90
CA TRP A 39 -25.48 -23.96 22.03
C TRP A 39 -25.91 -25.44 22.04
N GLY A 40 -24.99 -26.38 22.23
CA GLY A 40 -25.31 -27.80 22.39
C GLY A 40 -26.08 -28.13 23.68
N HIS A 41 -25.99 -27.27 24.70
CA HIS A 41 -26.52 -27.52 26.05
C HIS A 41 -27.69 -26.60 26.43
N VAL A 42 -27.99 -25.55 25.65
CA VAL A 42 -29.14 -24.63 25.87
C VAL A 42 -30.49 -25.35 26.14
N PRO A 43 -30.88 -26.41 25.41
CA PRO A 43 -32.10 -27.17 25.73
C PRO A 43 -32.09 -27.80 27.13
N PHE A 44 -30.92 -28.24 27.60
CA PHE A 44 -30.73 -28.76 28.95
C PHE A 44 -30.68 -27.64 30.00
N ALA A 45 -30.09 -26.48 29.68
CA ALA A 45 -30.12 -25.30 30.55
C ALA A 45 -31.55 -24.83 30.86
N HIS A 46 -32.45 -24.87 29.87
CA HIS A 46 -33.87 -24.61 30.09
C HIS A 46 -34.54 -25.66 30.98
N TRP A 47 -34.21 -26.95 30.78
CA TRP A 47 -34.79 -28.04 31.55
C TRP A 47 -34.31 -28.06 33.01
N ILE A 48 -33.02 -27.90 33.28
CA ILE A 48 -32.46 -28.00 34.63
C ILE A 48 -33.04 -26.90 35.54
N ILE A 49 -33.21 -25.68 35.04
CA ILE A 49 -33.93 -24.61 35.77
C ILE A 49 -35.39 -24.99 36.02
N SER A 50 -36.08 -25.51 35.00
CA SER A 50 -37.50 -25.91 35.09
C SER A 50 -37.72 -27.07 36.07
N ALA A 51 -36.76 -28.01 36.18
CA ALA A 51 -36.82 -29.16 37.08
C ALA A 51 -36.33 -28.86 38.51
N LEU A 52 -35.35 -27.96 38.67
CA LEU A 52 -34.76 -27.58 39.96
C LEU A 52 -35.59 -26.52 40.70
N GLN A 53 -36.27 -25.63 39.95
CA GLN A 53 -36.99 -24.46 40.44
C GLN A 53 -36.14 -23.61 41.43
N PRO A 54 -34.94 -23.13 41.00
CA PRO A 54 -33.99 -22.50 41.90
C PRO A 54 -34.41 -21.08 42.32
N VAL A 55 -33.97 -20.69 43.52
CA VAL A 55 -34.06 -19.32 44.07
C VAL A 55 -32.76 -18.55 43.82
N SER A 56 -31.63 -19.24 43.67
CA SER A 56 -30.34 -18.63 43.32
C SER A 56 -29.57 -19.45 42.29
N VAL A 57 -29.23 -18.81 41.17
CA VAL A 57 -28.37 -19.35 40.11
C VAL A 57 -27.10 -18.50 40.03
N VAL A 58 -25.93 -19.13 40.06
CA VAL A 58 -24.63 -18.47 39.88
C VAL A 58 -23.87 -19.14 38.75
N GLU A 59 -23.30 -18.34 37.85
CA GLU A 59 -22.39 -18.79 36.80
C GLU A 59 -21.01 -18.15 36.99
N LEU A 60 -19.97 -18.98 36.87
CA LEU A 60 -18.57 -18.60 36.88
C LEU A 60 -18.01 -18.80 35.46
N GLY A 61 -17.51 -17.74 34.83
CA GLY A 61 -17.00 -17.78 33.44
C GLY A 61 -18.09 -17.55 32.39
N THR A 62 -18.76 -16.39 32.44
CA THR A 62 -19.92 -16.12 31.60
C THR A 62 -19.58 -15.75 30.14
N HIS A 63 -18.44 -15.10 29.87
CA HIS A 63 -17.97 -14.74 28.53
C HIS A 63 -19.09 -14.10 27.67
N ASN A 64 -19.49 -14.73 26.56
CA ASN A 64 -20.52 -14.24 25.64
C ASN A 64 -21.96 -14.37 26.19
N GLY A 65 -22.15 -15.08 27.31
CA GLY A 65 -23.38 -15.18 28.08
C GLY A 65 -24.50 -16.02 27.45
N VAL A 66 -24.17 -17.02 26.63
CA VAL A 66 -25.16 -17.92 26.01
C VAL A 66 -25.81 -18.83 27.06
N SER A 67 -25.01 -19.39 27.97
CA SER A 67 -25.46 -20.15 29.16
C SER A 67 -26.24 -19.29 30.14
N PHE A 68 -25.67 -18.16 30.60
CA PHE A 68 -26.34 -17.22 31.50
C PHE A 68 -27.70 -16.75 30.98
N ALA A 69 -27.77 -16.42 29.68
CA ALA A 69 -29.02 -16.00 29.06
C ALA A 69 -30.06 -17.12 29.03
N ALA A 70 -29.68 -18.38 28.78
CA ALA A 70 -30.58 -19.52 28.83
C ALA A 70 -31.09 -19.77 30.26
N PHE A 71 -30.24 -19.65 31.29
CA PHE A 71 -30.68 -19.74 32.68
C PHE A 71 -31.65 -18.61 33.05
N CYS A 72 -31.33 -17.35 32.72
CA CYS A 72 -32.20 -16.20 32.97
C CYS A 72 -33.54 -16.31 32.23
N GLU A 73 -33.51 -16.76 30.97
CA GLU A 73 -34.69 -16.97 30.15
C GLU A 73 -35.61 -18.06 30.73
N ALA A 74 -35.04 -19.16 31.22
CA ALA A 74 -35.81 -20.21 31.87
C ALA A 74 -36.39 -19.78 33.23
N MET A 75 -35.65 -18.97 34.00
CA MET A 75 -36.15 -18.36 35.25
C MET A 75 -37.36 -17.46 34.98
N GLN A 76 -37.26 -16.59 33.96
CA GLN A 76 -38.34 -15.69 33.56
C GLN A 76 -39.56 -16.44 33.01
N ARG A 77 -39.36 -17.45 32.15
CA ARG A 77 -40.45 -18.24 31.54
C ARG A 77 -41.20 -19.13 32.53
N ASN A 78 -40.51 -19.65 33.55
CA ASN A 78 -41.14 -20.35 34.69
C ASN A 78 -41.69 -19.39 35.76
N ALA A 79 -41.54 -18.07 35.60
CA ALA A 79 -41.93 -17.03 36.56
C ALA A 79 -41.34 -17.23 37.97
N LEU A 80 -40.09 -17.67 38.06
CA LEU A 80 -39.41 -17.97 39.32
C LEU A 80 -39.01 -16.68 40.07
N PRO A 81 -39.18 -16.62 41.41
CA PRO A 81 -38.90 -15.41 42.20
C PRO A 81 -37.40 -15.25 42.56
N GLY A 82 -36.53 -16.07 42.00
CA GLY A 82 -35.10 -16.12 42.31
C GLY A 82 -34.25 -15.09 41.56
N ARG A 83 -32.93 -15.14 41.78
CA ARG A 83 -31.92 -14.27 41.16
C ARG A 83 -30.88 -15.07 40.37
N CYS A 84 -30.31 -14.43 39.36
CA CYS A 84 -29.20 -14.97 38.56
C CYS A 84 -27.98 -14.06 38.70
N TYR A 85 -26.79 -14.64 38.87
CA TYR A 85 -25.54 -13.90 38.97
C TYR A 85 -24.53 -14.42 37.95
N ALA A 86 -24.09 -13.55 37.04
CA ALA A 86 -22.96 -13.80 36.16
C ALA A 86 -21.69 -13.28 36.84
N VAL A 87 -20.70 -14.15 37.05
CA VAL A 87 -19.42 -13.82 37.68
C VAL A 87 -18.29 -14.11 36.70
N ASP A 88 -17.59 -13.06 36.30
CA ASP A 88 -16.51 -13.10 35.31
C ASP A 88 -15.73 -11.78 35.42
N SER A 89 -14.46 -11.73 35.04
CA SER A 89 -13.79 -10.44 34.82
C SER A 89 -14.15 -9.82 33.47
N TRP A 90 -14.59 -10.65 32.52
CA TRP A 90 -14.68 -10.35 31.08
C TRP A 90 -13.36 -9.86 30.47
N GLU A 91 -12.23 -10.16 31.11
CA GLU A 91 -10.88 -9.99 30.56
C GLU A 91 -10.53 -11.18 29.64
N GLY A 92 -11.12 -12.35 29.92
CA GLY A 92 -10.72 -13.63 29.32
C GLY A 92 -9.54 -14.27 30.04
N ASP A 93 -9.04 -15.39 29.49
CA ASP A 93 -7.89 -16.12 30.04
C ASP A 93 -7.07 -16.85 28.95
N GLU A 94 -6.08 -17.65 29.37
CA GLU A 94 -5.14 -18.33 28.47
C GLU A 94 -5.75 -19.50 27.67
N GLN A 95 -6.87 -20.08 28.11
CA GLN A 95 -7.55 -21.20 27.47
C GLN A 95 -8.83 -20.75 26.73
N ALA A 96 -9.59 -19.82 27.32
CA ALA A 96 -10.80 -19.25 26.72
C ALA A 96 -10.51 -18.07 25.76
N GLY A 97 -9.28 -17.54 25.77
CA GLY A 97 -8.84 -16.37 24.99
C GLY A 97 -9.09 -15.05 25.71
N TRP A 98 -8.31 -14.02 25.38
CA TRP A 98 -8.45 -12.66 25.94
C TRP A 98 -9.49 -11.84 25.16
N TYR A 99 -10.32 -11.08 25.86
CA TYR A 99 -11.46 -10.35 25.29
C TYR A 99 -11.28 -8.84 25.35
N GLY A 100 -11.85 -8.13 24.36
CA GLY A 100 -12.04 -6.68 24.44
C GLY A 100 -13.32 -6.30 25.17
N GLU A 101 -13.39 -5.04 25.61
CA GLU A 101 -14.52 -4.46 26.36
C GLU A 101 -15.88 -4.63 25.62
N GLU A 102 -15.86 -4.75 24.30
CA GLU A 102 -17.04 -5.01 23.48
C GLU A 102 -17.80 -6.30 23.86
N VAL A 103 -17.12 -7.32 24.39
CA VAL A 103 -17.77 -8.57 24.85
C VAL A 103 -18.64 -8.29 26.08
N PHE A 104 -18.06 -7.65 27.11
CA PHE A 104 -18.79 -7.21 28.29
C PHE A 104 -19.91 -6.24 27.93
N ALA A 105 -19.62 -5.20 27.15
CA ALA A 105 -20.58 -4.16 26.80
C ALA A 105 -21.78 -4.71 25.99
N ASN A 106 -21.53 -5.68 25.10
CA ASN A 106 -22.58 -6.35 24.33
C ASN A 106 -23.48 -7.21 25.23
N LEU A 107 -22.91 -8.02 26.12
CA LEU A 107 -23.69 -8.83 27.05
C LEU A 107 -24.44 -7.96 28.08
N ALA A 108 -23.77 -6.97 28.66
CA ALA A 108 -24.36 -6.02 29.60
C ALA A 108 -25.59 -5.33 29.00
N THR A 109 -25.48 -4.86 27.75
CA THR A 109 -26.61 -4.25 27.02
C THR A 109 -27.76 -5.25 26.81
N PHE A 110 -27.45 -6.51 26.49
CA PHE A 110 -28.44 -7.56 26.28
C PHE A 110 -29.19 -7.96 27.57
N VAL A 111 -28.45 -8.15 28.67
CA VAL A 111 -28.98 -8.50 30.00
C VAL A 111 -29.77 -7.34 30.59
N GLN A 112 -29.23 -6.11 30.54
CA GLN A 112 -29.89 -4.91 31.04
C GLN A 112 -31.24 -4.65 30.36
N ALA A 113 -31.35 -4.98 29.06
CA ALA A 113 -32.58 -4.82 28.29
C ALA A 113 -33.65 -5.90 28.53
N ARG A 114 -33.35 -7.00 29.27
CA ARG A 114 -34.24 -8.18 29.39
C ARG A 114 -34.44 -8.71 30.81
N TYR A 115 -33.37 -8.75 31.60
CA TYR A 115 -33.31 -9.52 32.84
C TYR A 115 -32.91 -8.69 34.08
N ALA A 116 -32.65 -7.39 33.93
CA ALA A 116 -32.20 -6.46 34.99
C ALA A 116 -33.06 -6.42 36.28
N ALA A 117 -34.29 -6.97 36.27
CA ALA A 117 -35.12 -7.10 37.45
C ALA A 117 -34.63 -8.18 38.44
N PHE A 118 -33.88 -9.18 37.98
CA PHE A 118 -33.44 -10.33 38.79
C PHE A 118 -32.05 -10.89 38.42
N ALA A 119 -31.49 -10.51 37.27
CA ALA A 119 -30.13 -10.86 36.87
C ALA A 119 -29.14 -9.73 37.22
N GLU A 120 -27.98 -10.10 37.74
CA GLU A 120 -26.91 -9.21 38.18
C GLU A 120 -25.56 -9.70 37.61
N MET A 121 -24.66 -8.77 37.26
CA MET A 121 -23.36 -9.11 36.67
C MET A 121 -22.23 -8.58 37.56
N LEU A 122 -21.49 -9.50 38.17
CA LEU A 122 -20.40 -9.23 39.09
C LEU A 122 -19.08 -9.28 38.32
N ARG A 123 -18.61 -8.12 37.83
CA ARG A 123 -17.35 -8.01 37.07
C ARG A 123 -16.12 -8.16 37.99
N MET A 124 -15.79 -9.41 38.34
CA MET A 124 -14.73 -9.80 39.25
C MET A 124 -14.40 -11.30 39.15
N ARG A 125 -13.20 -11.70 39.60
CA ARG A 125 -12.80 -13.11 39.72
C ARG A 125 -13.58 -13.83 40.82
N PHE A 126 -13.74 -15.14 40.69
CA PHE A 126 -14.66 -15.94 41.51
C PHE A 126 -14.35 -15.87 43.02
N ASP A 127 -13.08 -15.93 43.43
CA ASP A 127 -12.67 -15.77 44.85
C ASP A 127 -13.14 -14.44 45.47
N LYS A 128 -13.30 -13.39 44.66
CA LYS A 128 -13.78 -12.07 45.10
C LYS A 128 -15.31 -11.99 45.14
N ALA A 129 -16.00 -12.89 44.45
CA ALA A 129 -17.46 -13.04 44.51
C ALA A 129 -17.92 -13.93 45.66
N LEU A 130 -17.10 -14.87 46.17
CA LEU A 130 -17.42 -15.73 47.32
C LEU A 130 -18.04 -15.00 48.55
N PRO A 131 -17.64 -13.76 48.93
CA PRO A 131 -18.25 -13.03 50.05
C PRO A 131 -19.65 -12.46 49.77
N TYR A 132 -20.08 -12.38 48.50
CA TYR A 132 -21.42 -11.92 48.12
C TYR A 132 -22.47 -13.02 48.33
N PHE A 133 -22.05 -14.28 48.42
CA PHE A 133 -22.91 -15.45 48.60
C PHE A 133 -22.82 -15.99 50.02
N SER A 134 -23.97 -16.25 50.64
CA SER A 134 -24.02 -16.89 51.96
C SER A 134 -23.81 -18.40 51.82
N ASP A 135 -23.34 -19.03 52.88
CA ASP A 135 -23.20 -20.48 52.90
C ASP A 135 -24.60 -21.12 52.80
N GLY A 136 -24.75 -22.16 51.98
CA GLY A 136 -26.04 -22.79 51.70
C GLY A 136 -27.04 -21.98 50.85
N SER A 137 -26.63 -20.91 50.15
CA SER A 137 -27.54 -20.00 49.41
C SER A 137 -27.65 -20.19 47.89
N ILE A 138 -26.87 -21.08 47.26
CA ILE A 138 -26.87 -21.29 45.81
C ILE A 138 -27.56 -22.63 45.48
N ASP A 139 -28.60 -22.62 44.64
CA ASP A 139 -29.27 -23.86 44.22
C ASP A 139 -28.63 -24.47 42.97
N LEU A 140 -28.23 -23.62 42.01
CA LEU A 140 -27.49 -24.02 40.82
C LEU A 140 -26.20 -23.22 40.70
N LEU A 141 -25.06 -23.91 40.67
CA LEU A 141 -23.76 -23.34 40.32
C LEU A 141 -23.35 -23.86 38.94
N HIS A 142 -22.89 -22.99 38.06
CA HIS A 142 -22.25 -23.35 36.80
C HIS A 142 -20.79 -22.89 36.80
N ILE A 143 -19.86 -23.77 36.43
CA ILE A 143 -18.42 -23.53 36.39
C ILE A 143 -17.91 -23.79 34.96
N ASP A 144 -17.53 -22.70 34.29
CA ASP A 144 -16.96 -22.64 32.93
C ASP A 144 -15.89 -21.51 32.84
N GLY A 145 -15.11 -21.36 33.92
CA GLY A 145 -13.89 -20.56 33.94
C GLY A 145 -12.65 -21.42 33.67
N LEU A 146 -11.47 -20.86 33.95
CA LEU A 146 -10.16 -21.45 33.67
C LEU A 146 -10.09 -22.97 33.91
N HIS A 147 -9.84 -23.71 32.84
CA HIS A 147 -10.07 -25.15 32.74
C HIS A 147 -8.89 -26.04 33.21
N THR A 148 -7.87 -25.47 33.86
CA THR A 148 -6.78 -26.25 34.51
C THR A 148 -7.34 -27.12 35.66
N TYR A 149 -6.63 -28.18 36.05
CA TYR A 149 -7.12 -29.10 37.10
C TYR A 149 -7.22 -28.40 38.47
N ASP A 150 -6.20 -27.63 38.83
CA ASP A 150 -6.14 -27.00 40.15
C ASP A 150 -7.05 -25.77 40.25
N ALA A 151 -7.28 -25.03 39.15
CA ALA A 151 -8.25 -23.93 39.10
C ALA A 151 -9.70 -24.43 39.27
N VAL A 152 -10.17 -25.34 38.41
CA VAL A 152 -11.54 -25.87 38.49
C VAL A 152 -11.79 -26.67 39.78
N LYS A 153 -10.73 -27.22 40.39
CA LYS A 153 -10.77 -27.85 41.71
C LYS A 153 -10.86 -26.82 42.84
N ASN A 154 -10.11 -25.71 42.77
CA ASN A 154 -10.27 -24.58 43.71
C ASN A 154 -11.69 -24.04 43.66
N ASP A 155 -12.25 -23.83 42.47
CA ASP A 155 -13.61 -23.33 42.30
C ASP A 155 -14.63 -24.31 42.90
N PHE A 156 -14.50 -25.61 42.64
CA PHE A 156 -15.33 -26.61 43.30
C PHE A 156 -15.18 -26.59 44.83
N GLU A 157 -13.95 -26.67 45.37
CA GLU A 157 -13.71 -26.79 46.82
C GLU A 157 -14.09 -25.52 47.61
N THR A 158 -13.92 -24.33 47.02
CA THR A 158 -14.25 -23.04 47.65
C THR A 158 -15.73 -22.66 47.53
N TRP A 159 -16.41 -23.03 46.45
CA TRP A 159 -17.83 -22.76 46.27
C TRP A 159 -18.75 -23.84 46.83
N LEU A 160 -18.29 -25.09 47.04
CA LEU A 160 -19.11 -26.17 47.61
C LEU A 160 -19.87 -25.78 48.91
N PRO A 161 -19.29 -25.04 49.88
CA PRO A 161 -20.03 -24.56 51.07
C PRO A 161 -21.17 -23.57 50.76
N LYS A 162 -21.20 -22.96 49.58
CA LYS A 162 -22.24 -22.04 49.13
C LYS A 162 -23.47 -22.76 48.56
N LEU A 163 -23.36 -24.04 48.19
CA LEU A 163 -24.48 -24.81 47.64
C LEU A 163 -25.52 -25.14 48.71
N SER A 164 -26.79 -24.97 48.37
CA SER A 164 -27.94 -25.21 49.23
C SER A 164 -28.23 -26.70 49.42
N ALA A 165 -29.24 -27.04 50.23
CA ALA A 165 -29.76 -28.40 50.32
C ALA A 165 -30.22 -28.97 48.96
N LYS A 166 -30.58 -28.13 47.98
CA LYS A 166 -30.92 -28.53 46.61
C LYS A 166 -29.74 -28.55 45.64
N GLY A 167 -28.54 -28.24 46.11
CA GLY A 167 -27.39 -27.86 45.29
C GLY A 167 -27.06 -28.82 44.14
N VAL A 168 -27.04 -28.27 42.93
CA VAL A 168 -26.52 -28.90 41.71
C VAL A 168 -25.36 -28.07 41.18
N ILE A 169 -24.28 -28.73 40.76
CA ILE A 169 -23.13 -28.09 40.10
C ILE A 169 -23.05 -28.58 38.66
N LEU A 170 -22.84 -27.65 37.73
CA LEU A 170 -22.58 -27.91 36.32
C LEU A 170 -21.11 -27.61 36.00
N PHE A 171 -20.43 -28.52 35.29
CA PHE A 171 -19.06 -28.37 34.83
C PHE A 171 -19.01 -28.48 33.30
N HIS A 172 -18.56 -27.44 32.60
CA HIS A 172 -18.35 -27.51 31.16
C HIS A 172 -17.02 -28.24 30.80
N ASP A 173 -16.73 -28.40 29.51
CA ASP A 173 -15.49 -28.99 28.94
C ASP A 173 -15.01 -30.35 29.49
N THR A 174 -15.90 -31.13 30.12
CA THR A 174 -15.60 -32.47 30.70
C THR A 174 -15.06 -33.48 29.69
N ASN A 175 -15.21 -33.25 28.38
CA ASN A 175 -14.75 -34.12 27.30
C ASN A 175 -13.54 -33.55 26.51
N VAL A 176 -13.00 -32.39 26.88
CA VAL A 176 -11.72 -31.87 26.33
C VAL A 176 -10.53 -32.63 26.94
N ARG A 177 -9.50 -32.92 26.14
CA ARG A 177 -8.31 -33.72 26.54
C ARG A 177 -6.98 -33.11 26.07
N GLU A 178 -6.98 -31.87 25.60
CA GLU A 178 -5.84 -31.22 24.96
C GLU A 178 -5.07 -30.32 25.94
N GLY A 179 -3.75 -30.22 25.74
CA GLY A 179 -2.88 -29.41 26.60
C GLY A 179 -2.94 -29.81 28.08
N ASP A 180 -3.16 -28.82 28.94
CA ASP A 180 -3.20 -28.92 30.39
C ASP A 180 -4.63 -29.12 30.96
N PHE A 181 -5.68 -29.03 30.12
CA PHE A 181 -7.11 -29.16 30.51
C PHE A 181 -7.31 -30.25 31.57
N GLY A 182 -7.97 -29.87 32.67
CA GLY A 182 -8.05 -30.65 33.90
C GLY A 182 -9.45 -30.91 34.41
N VAL A 183 -10.48 -30.21 33.91
CA VAL A 183 -11.89 -30.40 34.31
C VAL A 183 -12.29 -31.87 34.24
N TRP A 184 -11.87 -32.59 33.21
CA TRP A 184 -12.14 -34.01 33.05
C TRP A 184 -11.48 -34.93 34.09
N LYS A 185 -10.32 -34.55 34.61
CA LYS A 185 -9.59 -35.30 35.64
C LYS A 185 -10.34 -35.18 36.97
N LEU A 186 -10.78 -33.96 37.31
CA LEU A 186 -11.63 -33.69 38.45
C LEU A 186 -13.01 -34.36 38.29
N TRP A 187 -13.60 -34.33 37.10
CA TRP A 187 -14.88 -34.99 36.81
C TRP A 187 -14.84 -36.49 37.09
N GLU A 188 -13.78 -37.18 36.67
CA GLU A 188 -13.55 -38.60 36.97
C GLU A 188 -13.42 -38.89 38.47
N GLU A 189 -12.95 -37.95 39.30
CA GLU A 189 -12.97 -38.07 40.75
C GLU A 189 -14.36 -37.82 41.36
N LEU A 190 -15.06 -36.77 40.90
CA LEU A 190 -16.32 -36.33 41.48
C LEU A 190 -17.49 -37.26 41.14
N ARG A 191 -17.53 -37.83 39.93
CA ARG A 191 -18.52 -38.83 39.49
C ARG A 191 -18.52 -40.13 40.32
N GLN A 192 -17.45 -40.38 41.09
CA GLN A 192 -17.33 -41.51 42.00
C GLN A 192 -17.84 -41.20 43.42
N ARG A 193 -18.06 -39.91 43.74
CA ARG A 193 -18.40 -39.42 45.09
C ARG A 193 -19.84 -38.95 45.20
N TYR A 194 -20.42 -38.43 44.11
CA TYR A 194 -21.77 -37.87 44.06
C TYR A 194 -22.58 -38.49 42.90
N PRO A 195 -23.92 -38.52 42.97
CA PRO A 195 -24.75 -38.84 41.81
C PRO A 195 -24.47 -37.85 40.66
N SER A 196 -24.20 -38.38 39.47
CA SER A 196 -23.70 -37.59 38.34
C SER A 196 -24.34 -38.00 37.02
N PHE A 197 -24.65 -37.03 36.16
CA PHE A 197 -24.87 -37.23 34.73
C PHE A 197 -23.79 -36.50 33.92
N GLU A 198 -23.55 -36.92 32.68
CA GLU A 198 -22.53 -36.32 31.81
C GLU A 198 -23.02 -36.29 30.36
N PHE A 199 -22.96 -35.14 29.70
CA PHE A 199 -23.11 -35.01 28.26
C PHE A 199 -21.75 -35.10 27.57
N LEU A 200 -21.70 -35.75 26.41
CA LEU A 200 -20.46 -36.03 25.66
C LEU A 200 -20.34 -35.20 24.37
N HIS A 201 -21.35 -34.39 24.06
CA HIS A 201 -21.38 -33.48 22.91
C HIS A 201 -21.02 -32.06 23.34
N ALA A 202 -20.70 -31.18 22.38
CA ALA A 202 -20.35 -29.78 22.61
C ALA A 202 -19.35 -29.62 23.77
N HIS A 203 -18.17 -30.25 23.61
CA HIS A 203 -17.05 -30.29 24.57
C HIS A 203 -17.34 -30.95 25.94
N GLY A 204 -18.60 -31.25 26.23
CA GLY A 204 -19.08 -32.08 27.34
C GLY A 204 -19.52 -31.29 28.56
N LEU A 205 -20.60 -31.74 29.19
CA LEU A 205 -21.21 -31.06 30.36
C LEU A 205 -21.49 -32.08 31.47
N GLY A 206 -20.76 -31.95 32.58
CA GLY A 206 -21.00 -32.69 33.82
C GLY A 206 -22.12 -32.06 34.64
N VAL A 207 -22.99 -32.90 35.22
CA VAL A 207 -24.10 -32.53 36.10
C VAL A 207 -23.92 -33.27 37.42
N LEU A 208 -23.66 -32.56 38.51
CA LEU A 208 -23.30 -33.14 39.81
C LEU A 208 -24.34 -32.77 40.88
N ALA A 209 -25.02 -33.76 41.44
CA ALA A 209 -25.98 -33.56 42.52
C ALA A 209 -25.27 -33.61 43.88
N VAL A 210 -25.02 -32.46 44.50
CA VAL A 210 -24.26 -32.35 45.76
C VAL A 210 -25.14 -32.09 47.00
N GLY A 211 -26.35 -31.54 46.81
CA GLY A 211 -27.31 -31.28 47.88
C GLY A 211 -27.98 -32.54 48.46
N SER A 212 -28.49 -32.44 49.69
CA SER A 212 -29.20 -33.51 50.40
C SER A 212 -30.69 -33.65 50.04
N ASP A 213 -31.26 -32.68 49.33
CA ASP A 213 -32.67 -32.55 48.93
C ASP A 213 -32.78 -32.13 47.45
N VAL A 214 -31.89 -32.66 46.60
CA VAL A 214 -31.90 -32.40 45.15
C VAL A 214 -33.20 -32.95 44.53
N PRO A 215 -33.96 -32.18 43.72
CA PRO A 215 -35.23 -32.61 43.17
C PRO A 215 -35.16 -33.92 42.37
N ARG A 216 -36.18 -34.75 42.56
CA ARG A 216 -36.19 -36.17 42.13
C ARG A 216 -35.85 -36.38 40.65
N ALA A 217 -36.33 -35.52 39.75
CA ALA A 217 -36.05 -35.61 38.32
C ALA A 217 -34.55 -35.47 37.97
N VAL A 218 -33.80 -34.68 38.75
CA VAL A 218 -32.33 -34.55 38.57
C VAL A 218 -31.61 -35.78 39.10
N LEU A 219 -32.09 -36.36 40.20
CA LEU A 219 -31.57 -37.63 40.73
C LEU A 219 -31.85 -38.82 39.79
N ASP A 220 -33.03 -38.87 39.14
CA ASP A 220 -33.36 -39.91 38.16
C ASP A 220 -32.58 -39.75 36.85
N LEU A 221 -32.26 -38.51 36.44
CA LEU A 221 -31.28 -38.27 35.37
C LEU A 221 -29.91 -38.84 35.76
N CYS A 222 -29.40 -38.53 36.96
CA CYS A 222 -28.11 -39.05 37.45
C CYS A 222 -28.10 -40.58 37.66
N ALA A 223 -29.27 -41.20 37.90
CA ALA A 223 -29.42 -42.65 38.07
C ALA A 223 -29.79 -43.40 36.77
N SER A 224 -29.84 -42.72 35.62
CA SER A 224 -30.31 -43.29 34.36
C SER A 224 -29.44 -44.46 33.86
N PRO A 225 -30.04 -45.62 33.51
CA PRO A 225 -29.32 -46.74 32.91
C PRO A 225 -28.58 -46.36 31.62
N PRO A 226 -27.48 -47.04 31.23
CA PRO A 226 -26.64 -46.63 30.11
C PRO A 226 -27.36 -46.40 28.78
N GLU A 227 -28.38 -47.22 28.46
CA GLU A 227 -29.19 -47.08 27.24
C GLU A 227 -30.09 -45.83 27.28
N ALA A 228 -30.73 -45.55 28.42
CA ALA A 228 -31.52 -44.34 28.62
C ALA A 228 -30.63 -43.09 28.62
N ALA A 229 -29.49 -43.13 29.30
CA ALA A 229 -28.50 -42.06 29.30
C ALA A 229 -27.97 -41.75 27.90
N ALA A 230 -27.70 -42.77 27.08
CA ALA A 230 -27.31 -42.60 25.68
C ALA A 230 -28.42 -41.93 24.85
N ALA A 231 -29.67 -42.37 24.98
CA ALA A 231 -30.81 -41.76 24.28
C ALA A 231 -31.03 -40.28 24.70
N ILE A 232 -30.91 -39.96 25.99
CA ILE A 232 -31.05 -38.59 26.51
C ILE A 232 -29.96 -37.68 25.94
N ARG A 233 -28.70 -38.14 25.93
CA ARG A 233 -27.56 -37.42 25.31
C ARG A 233 -27.80 -37.14 23.83
N GLU A 234 -28.16 -38.16 23.06
CA GLU A 234 -28.39 -38.04 21.61
C GLU A 234 -29.47 -37.00 21.30
N ARG A 235 -30.59 -37.05 22.03
CA ARG A 235 -31.75 -36.18 21.78
C ARG A 235 -31.47 -34.72 22.15
N LEU A 236 -30.85 -34.47 23.30
CA LEU A 236 -30.49 -33.10 23.70
C LEU A 236 -29.39 -32.52 22.81
N SER A 237 -28.43 -33.35 22.36
CA SER A 237 -27.45 -32.97 21.33
C SER A 237 -28.11 -32.57 20.01
N GLN A 238 -29.06 -33.37 19.49
CA GLN A 238 -29.83 -33.04 18.27
C GLN A 238 -30.64 -31.75 18.41
N LEU A 239 -31.24 -31.50 19.59
CA LEU A 239 -31.99 -30.27 19.86
C LEU A 239 -31.08 -29.04 19.97
N GLY A 240 -29.89 -29.16 20.55
CA GLY A 240 -28.89 -28.08 20.63
C GLY A 240 -28.28 -27.77 19.26
N ALA A 241 -27.92 -28.80 18.50
CA ALA A 241 -27.37 -28.68 17.15
C ALA A 241 -28.27 -27.91 16.18
N ARG A 242 -29.60 -27.93 16.38
CA ARG A 242 -30.57 -27.12 15.62
C ARG A 242 -30.24 -25.62 15.66
N TRP A 243 -29.73 -25.10 16.78
CA TRP A 243 -29.40 -23.68 16.92
C TRP A 243 -28.08 -23.34 16.23
N VAL A 244 -27.07 -24.21 16.36
CA VAL A 244 -25.77 -24.08 15.65
C VAL A 244 -25.99 -24.09 14.13
N ILE A 245 -26.73 -25.08 13.63
CA ILE A 245 -27.06 -25.20 12.19
C ILE A 245 -27.95 -24.02 11.75
N GLY A 246 -28.85 -23.54 12.61
CA GLY A 246 -29.71 -22.41 12.33
C GLY A 246 -28.94 -21.10 12.10
N GLU A 247 -27.91 -20.83 12.90
CA GLU A 247 -27.08 -19.63 12.75
C GLU A 247 -26.07 -19.77 11.60
N GLN A 248 -25.42 -20.93 11.45
CA GLN A 248 -24.57 -21.20 10.28
C GLN A 248 -25.35 -21.09 8.96
N ALA A 249 -26.60 -21.57 8.91
CA ALA A 249 -27.47 -21.38 7.75
C ALA A 249 -27.84 -19.90 7.54
N ARG A 250 -27.87 -19.09 8.60
CA ARG A 250 -28.14 -17.65 8.55
C ARG A 250 -26.94 -16.87 8.00
N GLU A 251 -25.75 -17.16 8.50
CA GLU A 251 -24.48 -16.65 8.00
C GLU A 251 -24.28 -17.04 6.53
N LEU A 252 -24.44 -18.32 6.18
CA LEU A 252 -24.37 -18.80 4.81
C LEU A 252 -25.44 -18.17 3.92
N THR A 253 -26.66 -17.91 4.43
CA THR A 253 -27.69 -17.17 3.67
C THR A 253 -27.30 -15.72 3.45
N GLN A 254 -26.75 -15.03 4.46
CA GLN A 254 -26.31 -13.64 4.32
C GLN A 254 -25.08 -13.53 3.43
N HIS A 255 -24.13 -14.47 3.52
CA HIS A 255 -22.97 -14.55 2.65
C HIS A 255 -23.36 -14.90 1.21
N ALA A 256 -24.26 -15.87 1.00
CA ALA A 256 -24.83 -16.17 -0.31
C ALA A 256 -25.56 -14.95 -0.90
N LYS A 257 -26.30 -14.19 -0.08
CA LYS A 257 -26.99 -12.96 -0.53
C LYS A 257 -26.01 -11.83 -0.84
N ASN A 258 -24.91 -11.71 -0.10
CA ASN A 258 -23.80 -10.80 -0.45
C ASN A 258 -23.15 -11.21 -1.77
N LEU A 259 -22.88 -12.51 -1.97
CA LEU A 259 -22.35 -13.07 -3.21
C LEU A 259 -23.36 -12.97 -4.38
N GLU A 260 -24.66 -13.01 -4.14
CA GLU A 260 -25.68 -12.74 -5.18
C GLU A 260 -25.72 -11.27 -5.57
N ASN A 261 -25.61 -10.35 -4.61
CA ASN A 261 -25.46 -8.92 -4.88
C ASN A 261 -24.15 -8.63 -5.65
N GLU A 262 -23.04 -9.25 -5.24
CA GLU A 262 -21.75 -9.13 -5.91
C GLU A 262 -21.78 -9.75 -7.31
N ARG A 263 -22.41 -10.92 -7.49
CA ARG A 263 -22.63 -11.52 -8.82
C ARG A 263 -23.55 -10.65 -9.68
N ALA A 264 -24.58 -10.02 -9.11
CA ALA A 264 -25.44 -9.10 -9.85
C ALA A 264 -24.66 -7.85 -10.31
N ASN A 265 -23.85 -7.26 -9.43
CA ASN A 265 -22.95 -6.16 -9.77
C ASN A 265 -21.94 -6.57 -10.86
N LEU A 266 -21.31 -7.74 -10.73
CA LEU A 266 -20.38 -8.29 -11.73
C LEU A 266 -21.08 -8.59 -13.06
N GLN A 267 -22.33 -9.07 -13.04
CA GLN A 267 -23.14 -9.29 -14.25
C GLN A 267 -23.55 -7.95 -14.90
N GLN A 268 -23.85 -6.92 -14.13
CA GLN A 268 -24.13 -5.57 -14.64
C GLN A 268 -22.87 -4.93 -15.23
N VAL A 269 -21.71 -5.04 -14.56
CA VAL A 269 -20.40 -4.63 -15.09
C VAL A 269 -20.04 -5.42 -16.34
N GLN A 270 -20.27 -6.74 -16.37
CA GLN A 270 -20.05 -7.58 -17.57
C GLN A 270 -20.97 -7.17 -18.72
N ALA A 271 -22.22 -6.77 -18.44
CA ALA A 271 -23.14 -6.27 -19.46
C ALA A 271 -22.68 -4.92 -20.02
N VAL A 272 -22.25 -3.97 -19.17
CA VAL A 272 -21.66 -2.69 -19.59
C VAL A 272 -20.37 -2.91 -20.39
N ILE A 273 -19.49 -3.82 -19.97
CA ILE A 273 -18.28 -4.18 -20.72
C ILE A 273 -18.64 -4.84 -22.06
N SER A 274 -19.65 -5.70 -22.12
CA SER A 274 -20.06 -6.37 -23.36
C SER A 274 -20.70 -5.39 -24.36
N GLN A 275 -21.55 -4.48 -23.87
CA GLN A 275 -22.10 -3.38 -24.67
C GLN A 275 -20.98 -2.48 -25.19
N SER A 276 -20.08 -2.05 -24.30
CA SER A 276 -18.90 -1.25 -24.67
C SER A 276 -18.04 -1.95 -25.72
N LEU A 277 -17.80 -3.26 -25.56
CA LEU A 277 -17.04 -4.07 -26.50
C LEU A 277 -17.73 -4.18 -27.87
N ASP A 278 -19.06 -4.29 -27.92
CA ASP A 278 -19.81 -4.32 -29.18
C ASP A 278 -19.88 -2.95 -29.84
N ASP A 279 -19.90 -1.85 -29.07
CA ASP A 279 -19.75 -0.49 -29.61
C ASP A 279 -18.32 -0.21 -30.10
N TYR A 280 -17.29 -0.71 -29.41
CA TYR A 280 -15.90 -0.72 -29.91
C TYR A 280 -15.76 -1.56 -31.19
N LYS A 281 -16.44 -2.71 -31.33
CA LYS A 281 -16.46 -3.48 -32.59
C LYS A 281 -17.12 -2.70 -33.73
N LYS A 282 -18.25 -2.01 -33.47
CA LYS A 282 -18.90 -1.13 -34.46
C LYS A 282 -17.98 0.01 -34.88
N HIS A 283 -17.31 0.64 -33.91
CA HIS A 283 -16.36 1.72 -34.17
C HIS A 283 -15.13 1.22 -34.96
N ALA A 284 -14.56 0.08 -34.61
CA ALA A 284 -13.48 -0.56 -35.36
C ALA A 284 -13.89 -0.90 -36.80
N ALA A 285 -15.09 -1.48 -37.01
CA ALA A 285 -15.60 -1.76 -38.35
C ALA A 285 -15.84 -0.49 -39.18
N ASN A 286 -16.28 0.61 -38.55
CA ASN A 286 -16.39 1.92 -39.20
C ASN A 286 -15.01 2.47 -39.59
N LEU A 287 -14.02 2.39 -38.71
CA LEU A 287 -12.63 2.79 -38.98
C LEU A 287 -11.96 1.92 -40.05
N GLU A 288 -12.26 0.62 -40.12
CA GLU A 288 -11.80 -0.26 -41.21
C GLU A 288 -12.44 0.14 -42.55
N ALA A 289 -13.74 0.45 -42.56
CA ALA A 289 -14.44 0.92 -43.76
C ALA A 289 -13.96 2.30 -44.22
N GLU A 290 -13.60 3.19 -43.29
CA GLU A 290 -12.98 4.49 -43.58
C GLU A 290 -11.54 4.33 -44.08
N ARG A 291 -10.72 3.53 -43.40
CA ARG A 291 -9.37 3.16 -43.85
C ARG A 291 -9.40 2.56 -45.25
N ALA A 292 -10.37 1.71 -45.58
CA ALA A 292 -10.52 1.14 -46.92
C ALA A 292 -10.83 2.21 -47.99
N LYS A 293 -11.70 3.19 -47.70
CA LYS A 293 -11.95 4.35 -48.56
C LYS A 293 -10.69 5.20 -48.75
N THR A 294 -9.97 5.49 -47.66
CA THR A 294 -8.75 6.30 -47.67
C THR A 294 -7.63 5.59 -48.44
N THR A 295 -7.43 4.28 -48.25
CA THR A 295 -6.51 3.48 -49.06
C THR A 295 -6.88 3.53 -50.54
N HIS A 296 -8.16 3.33 -50.91
CA HIS A 296 -8.60 3.45 -52.30
C HIS A 296 -8.33 4.85 -52.87
N ARG A 297 -8.51 5.91 -52.07
CA ARG A 297 -8.25 7.29 -52.48
C ARG A 297 -6.76 7.59 -52.66
N VAL A 298 -5.89 7.02 -51.81
CA VAL A 298 -4.42 7.06 -52.01
C VAL A 298 -4.04 6.31 -53.29
N ASP A 299 -4.66 5.17 -53.56
CA ASP A 299 -4.47 4.37 -54.77
C ASP A 299 -4.89 5.12 -56.05
N GLU A 300 -5.97 5.89 -56.01
CA GLU A 300 -6.39 6.80 -57.08
C GLU A 300 -5.39 7.94 -57.29
N LEU A 301 -5.01 8.62 -56.20
CA LEU A 301 -4.08 9.76 -56.25
C LEU A 301 -2.69 9.34 -56.72
N SER A 302 -2.21 8.13 -56.36
CA SER A 302 -0.95 7.58 -56.87
C SER A 302 -0.99 7.33 -58.37
N LYS A 303 -2.12 6.78 -58.89
CA LYS A 303 -2.30 6.57 -60.34
C LYS A 303 -2.37 7.91 -61.09
N GLU A 304 -3.02 8.91 -60.52
CA GLU A 304 -3.06 10.26 -61.10
C GLU A 304 -1.68 10.95 -61.07
N LEU A 305 -0.91 10.74 -59.99
CA LEU A 305 0.47 11.22 -59.86
C LEU A 305 1.40 10.58 -60.89
N ASP A 306 1.29 9.27 -61.12
CA ASP A 306 2.07 8.55 -62.14
C ASP A 306 1.76 9.04 -63.56
N ILE A 307 0.49 9.30 -63.87
CA ILE A 307 0.05 9.90 -65.15
C ILE A 307 0.65 11.29 -65.30
N ARG A 308 0.46 12.19 -64.31
CA ARG A 308 1.01 13.56 -64.33
C ARG A 308 2.54 13.55 -64.42
N ALA A 309 3.23 12.63 -63.76
CA ALA A 309 4.68 12.44 -63.89
C ALA A 309 5.06 11.93 -65.29
N GLY A 310 4.22 11.09 -65.92
CA GLY A 310 4.32 10.71 -67.34
C GLY A 310 4.25 11.92 -68.26
N ASP A 311 3.25 12.78 -68.07
CA ASP A 311 3.06 14.01 -68.85
C ASP A 311 4.21 15.00 -68.67
N VAL A 312 4.68 15.21 -67.43
CA VAL A 312 5.88 16.04 -67.15
C VAL A 312 7.09 15.50 -67.90
N ARG A 313 7.36 14.19 -67.83
CA ARG A 313 8.46 13.56 -68.59
C ARG A 313 8.30 13.74 -70.10
N ALA A 314 7.08 13.66 -70.64
CA ALA A 314 6.80 13.87 -72.06
C ALA A 314 6.97 15.33 -72.49
N VAL A 315 6.56 16.31 -71.66
CA VAL A 315 6.79 17.74 -71.88
C VAL A 315 8.28 18.06 -71.84
N GLN A 316 9.02 17.50 -70.89
CA GLN A 316 10.45 17.73 -70.73
C GLN A 316 11.27 17.10 -71.87
N GLN A 317 10.86 15.94 -72.40
CA GLN A 317 11.41 15.40 -73.65
C GLN A 317 11.11 16.28 -74.88
N ARG A 318 9.91 16.86 -74.98
CA ARG A 318 9.55 17.81 -76.05
C ARG A 318 10.36 19.10 -75.95
N LEU A 319 10.62 19.60 -74.74
CA LEU A 319 11.46 20.78 -74.51
C LEU A 319 12.90 20.52 -74.99
N VAL A 320 13.53 19.43 -74.57
CA VAL A 320 14.89 19.05 -75.01
C VAL A 320 14.96 18.81 -76.53
N ALA A 321 13.88 18.31 -77.14
CA ALA A 321 13.80 18.19 -78.59
C ALA A 321 13.70 19.56 -79.29
N ALA A 322 12.92 20.50 -78.75
CA ALA A 322 12.77 21.86 -79.27
C ALA A 322 14.07 22.68 -79.11
N GLU A 323 14.75 22.58 -77.96
CA GLU A 323 16.07 23.19 -77.73
C GLU A 323 17.11 22.72 -78.75
N ARG A 324 17.12 21.41 -79.06
CA ARG A 324 17.99 20.83 -80.09
C ARG A 324 17.63 21.29 -81.49
N GLN A 325 16.33 21.46 -81.81
CA GLN A 325 15.88 22.01 -83.09
C GLN A 325 16.25 23.49 -83.24
N LEU A 326 16.07 24.30 -82.19
CA LEU A 326 16.50 25.70 -82.15
C LEU A 326 18.01 25.80 -82.36
N SER A 327 18.78 25.05 -81.57
CA SER A 327 20.26 24.98 -81.70
C SER A 327 20.73 24.47 -83.06
N ALA A 328 19.91 23.73 -83.81
CA ALA A 328 20.21 23.31 -85.17
C ALA A 328 19.86 24.40 -86.19
N ALA A 329 18.68 25.03 -86.05
CA ALA A 329 18.23 26.13 -86.90
C ALA A 329 19.13 27.37 -86.78
N GLU A 330 19.65 27.69 -85.59
CA GLU A 330 20.60 28.78 -85.38
C GLU A 330 21.94 28.52 -86.10
N ARG A 331 22.47 27.30 -86.00
CA ARG A 331 23.69 26.90 -86.74
C ARG A 331 23.46 26.89 -88.25
N GLN A 332 22.30 26.43 -88.73
CA GLN A 332 21.95 26.50 -90.13
C GLN A 332 21.79 27.95 -90.61
N ARG A 333 21.19 28.84 -89.80
CA ARG A 333 21.09 30.27 -90.11
C ARG A 333 22.46 30.94 -90.17
N MET A 334 23.39 30.54 -89.30
CA MET A 334 24.77 31.04 -89.32
C MET A 334 25.49 30.60 -90.61
N ALA A 335 25.43 29.30 -90.94
CA ALA A 335 26.03 28.76 -92.15
C ALA A 335 25.48 29.42 -93.43
N VAL A 336 24.16 29.65 -93.51
CA VAL A 336 23.54 30.37 -94.64
C VAL A 336 23.98 31.84 -94.71
N LEU A 337 24.27 32.48 -93.57
CA LEU A 337 24.82 33.85 -93.51
C LEU A 337 26.26 33.91 -94.01
N ASP A 338 27.09 32.93 -93.64
CA ASP A 338 28.47 32.80 -94.13
C ASP A 338 28.49 32.45 -95.63
N GLU A 339 27.58 31.58 -96.09
CA GLU A 339 27.39 31.20 -97.49
C GLU A 339 26.96 32.41 -98.34
N HIS A 340 25.97 33.20 -97.92
CA HIS A 340 25.59 34.43 -98.62
C HIS A 340 26.71 35.49 -98.64
N ASN A 341 27.54 35.57 -97.58
CA ASN A 341 28.72 36.44 -97.58
C ASN A 341 29.81 35.95 -98.54
N ALA A 342 29.99 34.63 -98.69
CA ALA A 342 30.88 34.05 -99.68
C ALA A 342 30.36 34.30 -101.10
N GLU A 343 29.08 34.02 -101.38
CA GLU A 343 28.44 34.24 -102.68
C GLU A 343 28.44 35.72 -103.09
N LEU A 344 28.17 36.65 -102.17
CA LEU A 344 28.19 38.09 -102.48
C LEU A 344 29.58 38.57 -102.93
N ASN A 345 30.66 38.00 -102.37
CA ASN A 345 32.02 38.30 -102.78
C ASN A 345 32.42 37.56 -104.06
N ALA A 346 32.00 36.30 -104.23
CA ALA A 346 32.20 35.53 -105.45
C ALA A 346 31.48 36.16 -106.66
N ALA A 347 30.23 36.61 -106.50
CA ALA A 347 29.45 37.27 -107.54
C ALA A 347 30.09 38.57 -108.03
N ARG A 348 30.72 39.35 -107.13
CA ARG A 348 31.49 40.56 -107.48
C ARG A 348 32.72 40.23 -108.35
N GLN A 349 33.38 39.10 -108.12
CA GLN A 349 34.52 38.66 -108.94
C GLN A 349 34.04 37.98 -110.24
N ALA A 350 32.95 37.22 -110.20
CA ALA A 350 32.35 36.56 -111.34
C ALA A 350 31.80 37.56 -112.37
N ALA A 351 31.20 38.67 -111.94
CA ALA A 351 30.74 39.73 -112.85
C ALA A 351 31.89 40.27 -113.73
N ALA A 352 33.03 40.60 -113.10
CA ALA A 352 34.24 41.06 -113.80
C ALA A 352 34.94 39.98 -114.66
N THR A 353 34.56 38.71 -114.50
CA THR A 353 35.14 37.59 -115.25
C THR A 353 34.22 37.12 -116.40
N ASN A 354 32.91 37.16 -116.21
CA ASN A 354 31.91 36.79 -117.21
C ASN A 354 31.89 37.75 -118.40
N GLU A 355 32.15 39.04 -118.18
CA GLU A 355 32.29 40.04 -119.26
C GLU A 355 33.45 39.68 -120.21
N ARG A 356 34.50 39.02 -119.68
CA ARG A 356 35.64 38.51 -120.45
C ARG A 356 35.34 37.14 -121.10
N LEU A 357 34.72 36.21 -120.37
CA LEU A 357 34.43 34.86 -120.88
C LEU A 357 33.27 34.81 -121.89
N ALA A 358 32.35 35.79 -121.88
CA ALA A 358 31.29 35.90 -122.89
C ALA A 358 31.83 36.03 -124.32
N HIS A 359 33.01 36.64 -124.49
CA HIS A 359 33.70 36.72 -125.79
C HIS A 359 34.30 35.38 -126.25
N GLU A 360 34.62 34.47 -125.33
CA GLU A 360 35.31 33.20 -125.62
C GLU A 360 34.33 32.02 -125.75
N LEU A 361 33.22 32.04 -124.99
CA LEU A 361 32.27 30.91 -124.92
C LEU A 361 31.52 30.64 -126.23
N SER A 362 31.38 31.63 -127.12
CA SER A 362 30.71 31.48 -128.41
C SER A 362 31.39 30.48 -129.37
N ALA A 363 32.61 30.03 -129.07
CA ALA A 363 33.38 29.12 -129.93
C ALA A 363 33.33 27.63 -129.53
N ALA A 364 32.87 27.29 -128.31
CA ALA A 364 33.18 25.98 -127.70
C ALA A 364 31.98 25.04 -127.45
N VAL A 365 30.74 25.49 -127.64
CA VAL A 365 29.51 24.77 -127.21
C VAL A 365 29.17 23.53 -128.07
N GLN A 366 29.94 23.22 -129.11
CA GLN A 366 29.50 22.32 -130.19
C GLN A 366 29.77 20.81 -129.99
N THR A 367 30.31 20.36 -128.85
CA THR A 367 30.82 18.97 -128.74
C THR A 367 30.65 18.28 -127.37
N LEU A 368 30.25 16.99 -127.42
CA LEU A 368 30.38 15.91 -126.41
C LEU A 368 29.26 15.68 -125.35
N GLN A 369 28.49 14.60 -125.59
CA GLN A 369 27.71 13.78 -124.65
C GLN A 369 28.17 12.30 -124.82
N VAL A 370 27.76 11.23 -124.12
CA VAL A 370 26.76 10.91 -123.07
C VAL A 370 27.26 9.65 -122.31
N SER A 371 27.02 9.45 -120.99
CA SER A 371 26.92 8.09 -120.39
C SER A 371 26.48 8.06 -118.88
N THR A 372 26.00 6.90 -118.36
CA THR A 372 25.25 6.72 -117.05
C THR A 372 25.13 5.25 -116.49
N SER A 373 24.96 5.01 -115.14
CA SER A 373 24.54 3.71 -114.41
C SER A 373 24.54 3.82 -112.83
N TRP A 374 24.16 2.89 -111.89
CA TRP A 374 22.97 1.97 -111.66
C TRP A 374 22.71 1.60 -110.12
N LYS A 375 22.12 0.43 -109.67
CA LYS A 375 21.38 0.25 -108.33
C LYS A 375 21.18 -1.20 -107.65
N VAL A 376 20.72 -1.29 -106.34
CA VAL A 376 19.77 -2.28 -105.59
C VAL A 376 20.23 -3.71 -105.04
N THR A 377 19.79 -4.49 -103.97
CA THR A 377 19.05 -4.54 -102.59
C THR A 377 19.44 -5.84 -101.73
N ARG A 378 18.79 -6.59 -100.73
CA ARG A 378 17.42 -6.88 -100.09
C ARG A 378 17.45 -7.80 -98.74
N PRO A 379 16.34 -8.09 -97.95
CA PRO A 379 16.30 -8.71 -96.53
C PRO A 379 15.20 -9.82 -96.12
N LEU A 380 15.00 -10.28 -94.80
CA LEU A 380 13.86 -11.10 -94.10
C LEU A 380 14.15 -11.55 -92.57
N ARG A 381 13.40 -12.20 -91.56
CA ARG A 381 12.00 -12.65 -91.08
C ARG A 381 11.87 -13.01 -89.49
N ALA A 382 10.84 -13.72 -88.89
CA ALA A 382 10.52 -13.82 -87.37
C ALA A 382 9.64 -15.00 -86.69
N ALA A 383 9.58 -15.12 -85.29
CA ALA A 383 8.45 -15.53 -84.30
C ALA A 383 8.37 -16.84 -83.35
N LYS A 384 7.73 -16.74 -82.10
CA LYS A 384 6.84 -17.69 -81.25
C LYS A 384 7.21 -18.50 -79.90
N LYS A 385 6.25 -18.53 -78.89
CA LYS A 385 5.86 -19.54 -77.77
C LYS A 385 6.74 -19.81 -76.47
N LEU A 386 6.36 -20.53 -75.33
CA LEU A 386 5.12 -20.68 -74.43
C LEU A 386 5.18 -21.75 -73.23
N SER A 387 4.71 -21.46 -71.97
CA SER A 387 4.08 -22.33 -70.84
C SER A 387 4.84 -23.48 -70.03
N ALA A 388 4.42 -24.06 -68.85
CA ALA A 388 3.66 -23.72 -67.58
C ALA A 388 3.45 -24.92 -66.51
N ARG A 389 3.02 -24.65 -65.22
CA ARG A 389 2.41 -25.52 -64.08
C ARG A 389 3.26 -26.42 -63.09
N LEU A 390 2.92 -26.42 -61.76
CA LEU A 390 2.61 -27.61 -60.86
C LEU A 390 2.21 -27.30 -59.35
N ARG A 391 2.11 -28.29 -58.42
CA ARG A 391 1.40 -28.23 -57.07
C ARG A 391 2.01 -29.06 -55.89
N GLY A 392 2.01 -28.53 -54.65
CA GLY A 392 1.32 -29.11 -53.44
C GLY A 392 2.05 -29.80 -52.24
N ARG A 393 1.57 -29.49 -50.99
CA ARG A 393 1.64 -30.22 -49.67
C ARG A 393 3.00 -30.35 -48.93
N PRO A 394 3.05 -30.73 -47.61
CA PRO A 394 2.00 -31.04 -46.60
C PRO A 394 2.04 -30.14 -45.32
N ALA A 395 1.76 -30.67 -44.12
CA ALA A 395 1.69 -29.99 -42.81
C ALA A 395 2.29 -30.84 -41.65
N GLU A 396 2.53 -30.24 -40.47
CA GLU A 396 3.38 -30.79 -39.37
C GLU A 396 2.66 -31.02 -38.02
N PRO A 397 3.22 -31.84 -37.10
CA PRO A 397 2.65 -32.17 -35.78
C PRO A 397 3.18 -31.31 -34.61
N SER A 398 2.56 -31.46 -33.43
CA SER A 398 2.84 -30.65 -32.22
C SER A 398 4.07 -31.10 -31.42
N LEU A 399 4.98 -30.16 -31.12
CA LEU A 399 6.32 -30.39 -30.54
C LEU A 399 6.42 -30.19 -29.02
N ALA A 400 5.30 -30.26 -28.30
CA ALA A 400 5.10 -29.53 -27.03
C ALA A 400 5.53 -30.22 -25.72
N ALA A 401 6.24 -31.36 -25.74
CA ALA A 401 6.31 -32.26 -24.57
C ALA A 401 7.72 -32.72 -24.10
N VAL A 402 8.81 -32.27 -24.71
CA VAL A 402 10.16 -32.88 -24.49
C VAL A 402 11.28 -31.87 -24.12
N LEU A 403 11.16 -30.59 -24.47
CA LEU A 403 12.33 -29.69 -24.63
C LEU A 403 12.72 -28.82 -23.42
N VAL A 404 12.14 -29.00 -22.22
CA VAL A 404 12.33 -28.06 -21.10
C VAL A 404 13.60 -28.34 -20.25
N THR A 405 14.16 -29.55 -20.35
CA THR A 405 15.13 -30.08 -19.35
C THR A 405 16.59 -30.23 -19.81
N GLU A 406 16.93 -30.06 -21.09
CA GLU A 406 18.30 -30.31 -21.58
C GLU A 406 18.93 -29.15 -22.36
N LYS A 407 20.22 -28.88 -22.07
CA LYS A 407 21.10 -28.00 -22.87
C LYS A 407 21.86 -28.77 -23.97
N GLY A 408 21.23 -29.81 -24.54
CA GLY A 408 21.85 -30.72 -25.51
C GLY A 408 21.87 -30.18 -26.96
N PRO A 409 22.40 -30.95 -27.92
CA PRO A 409 22.45 -30.55 -29.34
C PRO A 409 21.08 -30.23 -29.96
N GLU A 410 20.00 -30.85 -29.45
CA GLU A 410 18.63 -30.58 -29.91
C GLU A 410 18.19 -29.14 -29.59
N ALA A 411 18.64 -28.56 -28.46
CA ALA A 411 18.36 -27.17 -28.10
C ALA A 411 18.98 -26.18 -29.10
N ILE A 412 20.17 -26.47 -29.63
CA ILE A 412 20.83 -25.66 -30.68
C ILE A 412 19.94 -25.64 -31.94
N GLY A 413 19.45 -26.81 -32.35
CA GLY A 413 18.55 -26.95 -33.49
C GLY A 413 17.23 -26.18 -33.32
N VAL A 414 16.61 -26.27 -32.14
CA VAL A 414 15.38 -25.56 -31.80
C VAL A 414 15.57 -24.05 -31.81
N ILE A 415 16.66 -23.53 -31.22
CA ILE A 415 16.97 -22.10 -31.23
C ILE A 415 17.22 -21.62 -32.65
N ALA A 416 18.05 -22.32 -33.44
CA ALA A 416 18.33 -21.96 -34.83
C ALA A 416 17.07 -21.95 -35.72
N GLN A 417 16.15 -22.89 -35.51
CA GLN A 417 14.88 -22.96 -36.27
C GLN A 417 13.83 -21.94 -35.79
N SER A 418 13.95 -21.42 -34.57
CA SER A 418 12.97 -20.47 -34.00
C SER A 418 12.97 -19.08 -34.66
N GLY A 419 14.09 -18.69 -35.30
CA GLY A 419 14.31 -17.34 -35.81
C GLY A 419 14.51 -16.27 -34.74
N LEU A 420 14.66 -16.64 -33.45
CA LEU A 420 14.88 -15.72 -32.32
C LEU A 420 16.35 -15.58 -31.90
N PHE A 421 17.28 -16.08 -32.72
CA PHE A 421 18.72 -15.91 -32.54
C PHE A 421 19.34 -15.29 -33.79
N ASP A 422 20.13 -14.22 -33.61
CA ASP A 422 20.84 -13.50 -34.67
C ASP A 422 22.34 -13.42 -34.31
N GLU A 423 23.15 -14.17 -35.05
CA GLU A 423 24.61 -14.25 -34.86
C GLU A 423 25.34 -12.91 -35.09
N ALA A 424 24.78 -12.02 -35.92
CA ALA A 424 25.35 -10.71 -36.19
C ALA A 424 24.97 -9.67 -35.12
N PHE A 425 23.83 -9.85 -34.45
CA PHE A 425 23.40 -9.05 -33.29
C PHE A 425 24.08 -9.49 -31.99
N TYR A 426 24.27 -10.79 -31.80
CA TYR A 426 24.67 -11.37 -30.52
C TYR A 426 26.10 -10.99 -30.10
N ALA A 427 26.22 -10.15 -29.07
CA ALA A 427 27.50 -9.64 -28.56
C ALA A 427 28.49 -10.73 -28.09
N GLY A 428 28.01 -11.95 -27.78
CA GLY A 428 28.88 -13.07 -27.42
C GLY A 428 29.59 -13.76 -28.60
N THR A 429 29.31 -13.36 -29.85
CA THR A 429 29.82 -14.04 -31.06
C THR A 429 31.36 -14.07 -31.14
N ASP A 430 32.07 -13.03 -30.69
CA ASP A 430 33.55 -13.06 -30.71
C ASP A 430 34.16 -13.87 -29.55
N ALA A 431 33.49 -13.95 -28.41
CA ALA A 431 33.87 -14.86 -27.32
C ALA A 431 33.65 -16.33 -27.73
N ALA A 432 32.57 -16.63 -28.44
CA ALA A 432 32.30 -17.95 -29.02
C ALA A 432 33.42 -18.39 -29.97
N LYS A 433 33.85 -17.51 -30.90
CA LYS A 433 34.99 -17.75 -31.79
C LYS A 433 36.28 -18.01 -31.02
N ALA A 434 36.57 -17.22 -29.98
CA ALA A 434 37.76 -17.40 -29.13
C ALA A 434 37.75 -18.73 -28.34
N MET A 435 36.56 -19.23 -27.99
CA MET A 435 36.36 -20.55 -27.37
C MET A 435 36.32 -21.71 -28.37
N GLY A 436 36.23 -21.45 -29.68
CA GLY A 436 36.10 -22.47 -30.72
C GLY A 436 34.73 -23.15 -30.79
N ILE A 437 33.67 -22.48 -30.30
CA ILE A 437 32.28 -22.97 -30.30
C ILE A 437 31.37 -22.05 -31.14
N SER A 438 30.18 -22.53 -31.50
CA SER A 438 29.20 -21.68 -32.18
C SER A 438 28.61 -20.62 -31.24
N PRO A 439 28.11 -19.48 -31.76
CA PRO A 439 27.47 -18.45 -30.94
C PRO A 439 26.23 -18.93 -30.17
N ILE A 440 25.46 -19.88 -30.71
CA ILE A 440 24.31 -20.49 -30.02
C ILE A 440 24.77 -21.37 -28.85
N GLU A 441 25.85 -22.14 -29.01
CA GLU A 441 26.46 -22.90 -27.90
C GLU A 441 26.99 -21.95 -26.82
N HIS A 442 27.63 -20.83 -27.20
CA HIS A 442 28.06 -19.81 -26.26
C HIS A 442 26.87 -19.20 -25.49
N TYR A 443 25.72 -18.98 -26.14
CA TYR A 443 24.51 -18.49 -25.47
C TYR A 443 23.95 -19.48 -24.45
N LEU A 444 23.81 -20.75 -24.83
CA LEU A 444 23.32 -21.82 -23.96
C LEU A 444 24.27 -22.09 -22.77
N GLN A 445 25.59 -21.97 -22.97
CA GLN A 445 26.58 -22.20 -21.92
C GLN A 445 26.79 -21.00 -21.00
N GLN A 446 26.87 -19.78 -21.54
CA GLN A 446 27.28 -18.57 -20.80
C GLN A 446 26.40 -17.34 -21.09
N GLY A 447 26.05 -17.09 -22.35
CA GLY A 447 25.43 -15.83 -22.77
C GLY A 447 24.13 -15.47 -22.05
N GLU A 448 23.23 -16.43 -21.83
CA GLU A 448 22.00 -16.17 -21.08
C GLU A 448 22.28 -15.85 -19.59
N ALA A 449 23.28 -16.50 -18.98
CA ALA A 449 23.70 -16.22 -17.61
C ALA A 449 24.42 -14.86 -17.48
N LEU A 450 25.04 -14.40 -18.57
CA LEU A 450 25.61 -13.06 -18.74
C LEU A 450 24.58 -12.00 -19.17
N GLY A 451 23.30 -12.36 -19.35
CA GLY A 451 22.22 -11.46 -19.78
C GLY A 451 22.30 -11.01 -21.25
N LEU A 452 23.16 -11.62 -22.08
CA LEU A 452 23.35 -11.24 -23.47
C LEU A 452 22.13 -11.60 -24.32
N ALA A 453 21.44 -10.60 -24.88
CA ALA A 453 20.27 -10.84 -25.72
C ALA A 453 20.62 -11.61 -27.02
N PRO A 454 19.89 -12.71 -27.36
CA PRO A 454 20.14 -13.51 -28.56
C PRO A 454 19.64 -12.86 -29.85
N SER A 455 18.65 -11.96 -29.78
CA SER A 455 18.16 -11.15 -30.90
C SER A 455 17.40 -9.92 -30.39
N THR A 456 17.02 -9.00 -31.27
CA THR A 456 16.11 -7.88 -30.96
C THR A 456 14.69 -8.32 -30.58
N SER A 457 14.36 -9.61 -30.71
CA SER A 457 13.02 -10.18 -30.46
C SER A 457 12.93 -10.98 -29.16
N PHE A 458 14.00 -11.08 -28.38
CA PHE A 458 14.01 -11.71 -27.06
C PHE A 458 15.09 -11.11 -26.16
N ASP A 459 14.70 -10.63 -24.98
CA ASP A 459 15.60 -10.13 -23.93
C ASP A 459 15.54 -11.08 -22.72
N PRO A 460 16.61 -11.83 -22.40
CA PRO A 460 16.62 -12.78 -21.30
C PRO A 460 16.57 -12.10 -19.92
N VAL A 461 17.04 -10.85 -19.79
CA VAL A 461 17.04 -10.11 -18.53
C VAL A 461 15.63 -9.62 -18.23
N PHE A 462 14.99 -8.96 -19.21
CA PHE A 462 13.58 -8.58 -19.11
C PHE A 462 12.69 -9.81 -18.91
N TYR A 463 12.86 -10.86 -19.71
CA TYR A 463 12.03 -12.07 -19.62
C TYR A 463 12.15 -12.74 -18.25
N LYS A 464 13.35 -12.81 -17.66
CA LYS A 464 13.57 -13.30 -16.29
C LYS A 464 12.87 -12.44 -15.25
N ALA A 465 13.04 -11.11 -15.31
CA ALA A 465 12.44 -10.18 -14.36
C ALA A 465 10.90 -10.14 -14.45
N ARG A 466 10.35 -10.40 -15.64
CA ARG A 466 8.91 -10.46 -15.92
C ARG A 466 8.26 -11.79 -15.52
N ASN A 467 9.06 -12.85 -15.36
CA ASN A 467 8.62 -14.23 -15.15
C ASN A 467 9.47 -14.92 -14.03
N PRO A 468 9.38 -14.44 -12.78
CA PRO A 468 10.19 -14.97 -11.66
C PRO A 468 9.88 -16.44 -11.33
N ASP A 469 8.71 -16.94 -11.72
CA ASP A 469 8.30 -18.35 -11.61
C ASP A 469 9.24 -19.32 -12.35
N LEU A 470 9.91 -18.86 -13.40
CA LEU A 470 10.82 -19.67 -14.20
C LEU A 470 12.23 -19.79 -13.59
N VAL A 471 12.56 -18.97 -12.59
CA VAL A 471 13.91 -18.90 -12.01
C VAL A 471 14.23 -20.20 -11.26
N GLY A 472 15.19 -20.96 -11.80
CA GLY A 472 15.56 -22.28 -11.28
C GLY A 472 14.64 -23.43 -11.69
N GLN A 473 13.55 -23.17 -12.43
CA GLN A 473 12.62 -24.21 -12.90
C GLN A 473 12.87 -24.64 -14.36
N VAL A 474 13.48 -23.79 -15.19
CA VAL A 474 13.75 -24.09 -16.61
C VAL A 474 15.25 -24.08 -16.92
N ALA A 475 15.68 -24.94 -17.85
CA ALA A 475 17.10 -25.04 -18.23
C ALA A 475 17.61 -23.83 -19.04
N ASN A 476 16.73 -23.15 -19.78
CA ASN A 476 17.03 -21.95 -20.57
C ASN A 476 15.74 -21.16 -20.83
N LEU A 477 15.80 -19.83 -20.79
CA LEU A 477 14.63 -18.95 -20.90
C LEU A 477 14.16 -18.81 -22.35
N LEU A 478 15.09 -18.73 -23.31
CA LEU A 478 14.73 -18.70 -24.73
C LEU A 478 14.05 -20.01 -25.17
N LEU A 479 14.55 -21.18 -24.75
CA LEU A 479 13.90 -22.47 -24.99
C LEU A 479 12.49 -22.52 -24.41
N HIS A 480 12.29 -22.05 -23.17
CA HIS A 480 10.96 -21.96 -22.57
C HIS A 480 10.01 -21.08 -23.41
N TYR A 481 10.46 -19.90 -23.83
CA TYR A 481 9.65 -18.99 -24.63
C TYR A 481 9.27 -19.59 -26.00
N VAL A 482 10.21 -20.26 -26.67
CA VAL A 482 9.97 -20.97 -27.94
C VAL A 482 9.00 -22.14 -27.75
N ALA A 483 9.17 -22.94 -26.69
CA ALA A 483 8.36 -24.14 -26.45
C ALA A 483 6.92 -23.83 -26.01
N SER A 484 6.73 -22.93 -25.04
CA SER A 484 5.42 -22.65 -24.45
C SER A 484 5.15 -21.19 -24.16
N GLY A 485 6.14 -20.40 -23.69
CA GLY A 485 5.92 -19.02 -23.23
C GLY A 485 5.28 -18.08 -24.27
N ARG A 486 5.58 -18.25 -25.56
CA ARG A 486 4.93 -17.51 -26.66
C ARG A 486 3.46 -17.87 -26.87
N ARG A 487 3.06 -19.10 -26.52
CA ARG A 487 1.66 -19.58 -26.56
C ARG A 487 0.90 -19.21 -25.27
N GLU A 488 1.61 -19.06 -24.16
CA GLU A 488 1.10 -18.52 -22.88
C GLU A 488 0.88 -17.00 -22.92
N GLY A 489 1.42 -16.31 -23.94
CA GLY A 489 1.31 -14.85 -24.06
C GLY A 489 2.32 -14.06 -23.21
N ARG A 490 3.38 -14.71 -22.71
CA ARG A 490 4.45 -14.03 -21.95
C ARG A 490 5.21 -13.06 -22.87
N GLU A 491 5.46 -11.85 -22.36
CA GLU A 491 6.18 -10.79 -23.10
C GLU A 491 7.68 -11.10 -23.19
N ALA A 492 8.25 -11.15 -24.40
CA ALA A 492 9.65 -11.50 -24.65
C ALA A 492 10.65 -10.31 -24.59
N ILE A 493 10.13 -9.10 -24.73
CA ILE A 493 10.86 -7.83 -24.75
C ILE A 493 9.99 -6.78 -24.06
N SER A 494 10.60 -5.75 -23.47
CA SER A 494 9.84 -4.63 -22.92
C SER A 494 9.08 -3.89 -24.03
N ALA A 495 7.93 -3.30 -23.69
CA ALA A 495 7.23 -2.38 -24.59
C ALA A 495 8.14 -1.19 -25.01
N ALA A 496 9.10 -0.81 -24.19
CA ALA A 496 10.03 0.29 -24.43
C ALA A 496 10.83 0.16 -25.74
N SER A 497 11.14 -1.06 -26.20
CA SER A 497 11.90 -1.30 -27.43
C SER A 497 11.09 -1.09 -28.72
N THR A 498 9.78 -0.80 -28.62
CA THR A 498 8.89 -0.55 -29.77
C THR A 498 8.22 0.83 -29.73
N LEU A 499 8.52 1.66 -28.73
CA LEU A 499 8.01 3.04 -28.64
C LEU A 499 8.76 3.95 -29.61
N ASP A 500 8.02 4.90 -30.22
CA ASP A 500 8.68 6.05 -30.82
C ASP A 500 9.27 6.95 -29.73
N MET A 501 10.49 7.41 -29.96
CA MET A 501 11.23 8.28 -29.06
C MET A 501 11.88 9.40 -29.89
N PRO A 502 11.08 10.41 -30.31
CA PRO A 502 11.54 11.50 -31.16
C PRO A 502 12.58 12.38 -30.46
N THR A 503 13.55 12.88 -31.22
CA THR A 503 14.64 13.77 -30.74
C THR A 503 14.95 14.91 -31.72
N ASP A 504 14.09 15.13 -32.71
CA ASP A 504 14.21 16.12 -33.78
C ASP A 504 14.03 17.57 -33.29
N ARG A 505 13.20 17.76 -32.26
CA ARG A 505 12.97 19.07 -31.60
C ARG A 505 13.94 19.38 -30.46
N LEU A 506 14.75 18.42 -30.01
CA LEU A 506 15.69 18.63 -28.90
C LEU A 506 16.83 19.57 -29.29
N ARG A 507 17.22 20.45 -28.37
CA ARG A 507 18.36 21.34 -28.54
C ARG A 507 19.57 20.83 -27.77
N SER A 508 20.73 20.79 -28.44
CA SER A 508 22.00 20.37 -27.83
C SER A 508 22.60 21.37 -26.84
N ASP A 509 22.08 22.61 -26.77
CA ASP A 509 22.49 23.63 -25.81
C ASP A 509 21.67 23.62 -24.50
N ARG A 510 20.81 22.61 -24.30
CA ARG A 510 19.90 22.50 -23.16
C ARG A 510 19.94 21.12 -22.50
N GLN A 511 19.73 21.11 -21.20
CA GLN A 511 19.46 19.89 -20.43
C GLN A 511 18.00 19.45 -20.63
N THR A 512 17.73 18.16 -20.47
CA THR A 512 16.38 17.58 -20.62
C THR A 512 15.70 17.37 -19.28
N VAL A 513 14.39 17.60 -19.20
CA VAL A 513 13.50 17.20 -18.09
C VAL A 513 12.38 16.34 -18.66
N VAL A 514 11.97 15.29 -17.95
CA VAL A 514 10.77 14.49 -18.32
C VAL A 514 9.58 14.89 -17.45
N VAL A 515 8.40 15.03 -18.07
CA VAL A 515 7.12 15.25 -17.36
C VAL A 515 6.20 14.08 -17.69
N ILE A 516 5.74 13.34 -16.66
CA ILE A 516 4.85 12.19 -16.82
C ILE A 516 3.39 12.62 -16.66
N VAL A 517 2.63 12.53 -17.75
CA VAL A 517 1.20 12.89 -17.82
C VAL A 517 0.36 11.62 -17.98
N HIS A 518 -0.55 11.37 -17.04
CA HIS A 518 -1.25 10.09 -16.93
C HIS A 518 -2.43 9.91 -17.92
N GLU A 519 -2.96 11.00 -18.48
CA GLU A 519 -3.81 11.02 -19.68
C GLU A 519 -3.91 12.44 -20.27
N ALA A 520 -4.31 12.55 -21.54
CA ALA A 520 -4.49 13.83 -22.22
C ALA A 520 -5.97 14.29 -22.29
N THR A 521 -6.68 14.30 -21.16
CA THR A 521 -8.05 14.84 -21.05
C THR A 521 -8.06 16.32 -20.65
N ARG A 522 -9.18 17.03 -20.84
CA ARG A 522 -9.36 18.43 -20.40
C ARG A 522 -9.69 18.52 -18.89
N THR A 523 -8.98 17.74 -18.07
CA THR A 523 -9.15 17.69 -16.60
C THR A 523 -7.99 18.40 -15.87
N GLY A 524 -8.15 18.63 -14.56
CA GLY A 524 -7.27 19.53 -13.79
C GLY A 524 -5.78 19.19 -13.85
N ALA A 525 -5.40 17.93 -13.59
CA ALA A 525 -4.00 17.53 -13.57
C ALA A 525 -3.32 17.54 -14.96
N PRO A 526 -3.91 17.00 -16.05
CA PRO A 526 -3.36 17.17 -17.40
C PRO A 526 -3.22 18.63 -17.85
N ILE A 527 -4.19 19.49 -17.53
CA ILE A 527 -4.12 20.94 -17.80
C ILE A 527 -2.97 21.60 -17.03
N LEU A 528 -2.79 21.24 -15.75
CA LEU A 528 -1.64 21.70 -14.96
C LEU A 528 -0.31 21.23 -15.57
N GLY A 529 -0.24 19.97 -16.01
CA GLY A 529 0.94 19.37 -16.64
C GLY A 529 1.35 20.13 -17.90
N TRP A 530 0.40 20.50 -18.76
CA TRP A 530 0.62 21.38 -19.91
C TRP A 530 1.25 22.73 -19.48
N ASN A 531 0.65 23.43 -18.50
CA ASN A 531 1.22 24.69 -18.01
C ASN A 531 2.65 24.55 -17.44
N ILE A 532 2.95 23.44 -16.74
CA ILE A 532 4.30 23.13 -16.25
C ILE A 532 5.28 22.92 -17.42
N ILE A 533 4.89 22.17 -18.45
CA ILE A 533 5.72 21.94 -19.66
C ILE A 533 6.05 23.28 -20.35
N GLY A 534 5.05 24.15 -20.54
CA GLY A 534 5.22 25.46 -21.17
C GLY A 534 6.18 26.41 -20.43
N GLU A 535 6.17 26.39 -19.09
CA GLU A 535 7.10 27.17 -18.27
C GLU A 535 8.51 26.55 -18.23
N LEU A 536 8.63 25.21 -18.11
CA LEU A 536 9.93 24.52 -18.10
C LEU A 536 10.68 24.67 -19.44
N LYS A 537 9.98 24.63 -20.58
CA LYS A 537 10.56 24.79 -21.93
C LYS A 537 11.20 26.17 -22.18
N LYS A 538 10.99 27.14 -21.30
CA LYS A 538 11.78 28.39 -21.31
C LYS A 538 13.25 28.14 -21.00
N ARG A 539 13.56 27.11 -20.20
CA ARG A 539 14.91 26.76 -19.70
C ARG A 539 15.45 25.44 -20.28
N TYR A 540 14.63 24.39 -20.27
CA TYR A 540 15.02 23.01 -20.60
C TYR A 540 14.56 22.59 -22.01
N ASN A 541 15.03 21.44 -22.47
CA ASN A 541 14.24 20.59 -23.36
C ASN A 541 13.22 19.84 -22.50
N VAL A 542 11.94 19.80 -22.88
CA VAL A 542 10.92 19.08 -22.09
C VAL A 542 10.35 17.90 -22.87
N VAL A 543 10.56 16.70 -22.34
CA VAL A 543 10.05 15.45 -22.92
C VAL A 543 8.82 14.99 -22.13
N VAL A 544 7.74 14.63 -22.83
CA VAL A 544 6.50 14.18 -22.20
C VAL A 544 6.39 12.66 -22.28
N LEU A 545 6.20 11.99 -21.13
CA LEU A 545 5.77 10.60 -21.10
C LEU A 545 4.25 10.57 -20.91
N LEU A 546 3.52 10.26 -21.99
CA LEU A 546 2.06 10.25 -22.00
C LEU A 546 1.53 8.81 -21.86
N ARG A 547 0.85 8.51 -20.75
CA ARG A 547 0.29 7.16 -20.50
C ARG A 547 -0.93 6.84 -21.38
N LYS A 548 -1.73 7.84 -21.75
CA LYS A 548 -3.01 7.66 -22.48
C LYS A 548 -3.37 8.92 -23.29
N THR A 549 -3.66 8.73 -24.57
CA THR A 549 -4.07 9.83 -25.47
C THR A 549 -5.48 10.37 -25.17
N GLY A 550 -5.82 11.53 -25.74
CA GLY A 550 -7.06 12.26 -25.50
C GLY A 550 -7.06 13.65 -26.17
N PRO A 551 -8.12 14.48 -25.96
CA PRO A 551 -8.35 15.73 -26.68
C PRO A 551 -7.21 16.78 -26.65
N ILE A 552 -6.31 16.74 -25.66
CA ILE A 552 -5.19 17.70 -25.55
C ILE A 552 -3.82 17.09 -25.91
N ALA A 553 -3.78 15.89 -26.49
CA ALA A 553 -2.52 15.21 -26.80
C ALA A 553 -1.67 15.96 -27.84
N GLU A 554 -2.32 16.57 -28.84
CA GLU A 554 -1.67 17.45 -29.83
C GLU A 554 -1.03 18.68 -29.16
N ALA A 555 -1.77 19.34 -28.26
CA ALA A 555 -1.27 20.51 -27.53
C ALA A 555 -0.14 20.19 -26.53
N LEU A 556 -0.13 18.98 -25.96
CA LEU A 556 0.99 18.47 -25.16
C LEU A 556 2.22 18.20 -26.04
N ASP A 557 2.04 17.61 -27.22
CA ASP A 557 3.14 17.38 -28.15
C ASP A 557 3.74 18.71 -28.67
N GLU A 558 2.93 19.62 -29.20
CA GLU A 558 3.36 20.93 -29.71
C GLU A 558 4.17 21.72 -28.66
N GLN A 559 3.72 21.66 -27.40
CA GLN A 559 4.39 22.34 -26.31
C GLN A 559 5.63 21.57 -25.81
N SER A 560 5.74 20.26 -26.02
CA SER A 560 6.95 19.48 -25.72
C SER A 560 8.07 19.67 -26.76
N ASP A 561 9.26 19.19 -26.44
CA ASP A 561 10.37 18.98 -27.38
C ASP A 561 10.51 17.50 -27.80
N GLY A 562 9.48 16.70 -27.51
CA GLY A 562 9.35 15.28 -27.81
C GLY A 562 8.34 14.59 -26.88
N MET A 563 7.41 13.81 -27.43
CA MET A 563 6.41 13.07 -26.66
C MET A 563 6.53 11.57 -26.93
N VAL A 564 6.63 10.79 -25.85
CA VAL A 564 6.62 9.32 -25.87
C VAL A 564 5.26 8.87 -25.36
N THR A 565 4.44 8.23 -26.21
CA THR A 565 3.10 7.76 -25.84
C THR A 565 3.10 6.26 -25.61
N LEU A 566 2.56 5.81 -24.47
CA LEU A 566 2.45 4.40 -24.15
C LEU A 566 1.29 3.71 -24.89
N PRO A 567 1.43 2.43 -25.24
CA PRO A 567 0.35 1.67 -25.86
C PRO A 567 -0.77 1.40 -24.85
N GLY A 568 -2.03 1.37 -25.32
CA GLY A 568 -3.22 1.21 -24.46
C GLY A 568 -3.30 -0.10 -23.68
N ASN A 569 -2.41 -1.06 -23.96
CA ASN A 569 -2.28 -2.34 -23.26
C ASN A 569 -0.97 -2.45 -22.43
N PHE A 570 -0.30 -1.34 -22.11
CA PHE A 570 0.90 -1.32 -21.27
C PHE A 570 0.62 -1.91 -19.87
N VAL A 571 1.46 -2.85 -19.43
CA VAL A 571 1.33 -3.52 -18.13
C VAL A 571 2.25 -2.87 -17.10
N PHE A 572 1.65 -2.34 -16.02
CA PHE A 572 2.38 -1.74 -14.90
C PHE A 572 2.95 -2.82 -13.98
N HIS A 573 4.22 -3.17 -14.22
CA HIS A 573 5.02 -4.13 -13.48
C HIS A 573 6.47 -3.64 -13.51
N ASP A 574 7.22 -3.73 -12.41
CA ASP A 574 8.56 -3.16 -12.25
C ASP A 574 9.49 -3.45 -13.45
N ALA A 575 9.57 -4.71 -13.91
CA ALA A 575 10.35 -5.06 -15.11
C ALA A 575 10.01 -4.27 -16.40
N GLN A 576 8.76 -3.83 -16.59
CA GLN A 576 8.36 -2.97 -17.72
C GLN A 576 8.65 -1.49 -17.44
N THR A 577 8.45 -1.00 -16.22
CA THR A 577 8.67 0.42 -15.87
C THR A 577 10.16 0.74 -15.71
N ASP A 578 10.97 -0.20 -15.22
CA ASP A 578 12.42 -0.11 -15.13
C ASP A 578 13.06 -0.11 -16.52
N ALA A 579 12.64 -1.01 -17.41
CA ALA A 579 13.11 -1.05 -18.80
C ALA A 579 12.73 0.23 -19.57
N LEU A 580 11.53 0.77 -19.33
CA LEU A 580 11.11 2.06 -19.87
C LEU A 580 11.93 3.22 -19.31
N ALA A 581 12.15 3.28 -18.00
CA ALA A 581 12.97 4.31 -17.36
C ALA A 581 14.40 4.27 -17.91
N ALA A 582 15.03 3.09 -17.98
CA ALA A 582 16.35 2.90 -18.55
C ALA A 582 16.44 3.36 -20.02
N ALA A 583 15.46 2.99 -20.86
CA ALA A 583 15.40 3.43 -22.26
C ALA A 583 15.25 4.96 -22.38
N LEU A 584 14.37 5.58 -21.60
CA LEU A 584 14.20 7.03 -21.58
C LEU A 584 15.46 7.75 -21.07
N ILE A 585 16.13 7.22 -20.05
CA ILE A 585 17.39 7.76 -19.51
C ILE A 585 18.50 7.68 -20.57
N GLN A 586 18.67 6.52 -21.21
CA GLN A 586 19.65 6.32 -22.28
C GLN A 586 19.38 7.24 -23.50
N ARG A 587 18.11 7.48 -23.82
CA ARG A 587 17.69 8.23 -25.01
C ARG A 587 17.72 9.76 -24.82
N TYR A 588 17.41 10.24 -23.61
CA TYR A 588 17.13 11.66 -23.34
C TYR A 588 18.04 12.31 -22.30
N ALA A 589 18.76 11.52 -21.49
CA ALA A 589 19.59 11.97 -20.36
C ALA A 589 18.90 13.05 -19.48
N PRO A 590 17.70 12.77 -18.94
CA PRO A 590 16.95 13.74 -18.14
C PRO A 590 17.67 14.03 -16.82
N VAL A 591 17.69 15.30 -16.40
CA VAL A 591 18.28 15.68 -15.10
C VAL A 591 17.37 15.32 -13.94
N TYR A 592 16.06 15.48 -14.10
CA TYR A 592 15.05 15.01 -13.14
C TYR A 592 13.73 14.72 -13.88
N VAL A 593 12.78 14.11 -13.18
CA VAL A 593 11.43 13.80 -13.68
C VAL A 593 10.34 14.44 -12.81
N ILE A 594 9.28 14.97 -13.42
CA ILE A 594 8.06 15.38 -12.70
C ILE A 594 6.96 14.33 -12.91
N ALA A 595 6.51 13.71 -11.83
CA ALA A 595 5.33 12.85 -11.81
C ALA A 595 4.10 13.69 -11.45
N ASN A 596 3.36 14.16 -12.47
CA ASN A 596 2.36 15.23 -12.37
C ASN A 596 1.02 14.85 -11.69
N SER A 597 0.95 13.71 -11.02
CA SER A 597 -0.24 13.18 -10.32
C SER A 597 0.11 11.82 -9.70
N ILE A 598 -0.66 11.40 -8.70
CA ILE A 598 -0.63 10.05 -8.16
C ILE A 598 -0.72 8.94 -9.22
N GLU A 599 -1.39 9.17 -10.36
CA GLU A 599 -1.55 8.16 -11.42
C GLU A 599 -0.24 7.88 -12.19
N SER A 600 0.79 8.69 -11.98
CA SER A 600 2.17 8.47 -12.47
C SER A 600 3.03 7.65 -11.48
N ARG A 601 2.50 7.22 -10.32
CA ARG A 601 3.22 6.52 -9.23
C ARG A 601 4.07 5.32 -9.68
N TYR A 602 3.61 4.58 -10.69
CA TYR A 602 4.25 3.35 -11.16
C TYR A 602 5.66 3.56 -11.74
N PHE A 603 6.00 4.79 -12.15
CA PHE A 603 7.31 5.12 -12.72
C PHE A 603 8.28 5.71 -11.69
N VAL A 604 7.79 6.17 -10.54
CA VAL A 604 8.61 6.87 -9.53
C VAL A 604 9.74 5.97 -9.00
N PRO A 605 9.49 4.75 -8.48
CA PRO A 605 10.58 3.85 -8.07
C PRO A 605 11.56 3.52 -9.18
N SER A 606 11.07 3.37 -10.42
CA SER A 606 11.91 3.01 -11.57
C SER A 606 12.93 4.09 -11.95
N PHE A 607 12.55 5.37 -11.94
CA PHE A 607 13.49 6.46 -12.21
C PHE A 607 14.49 6.65 -11.06
N GLU A 608 14.03 6.57 -9.81
CA GLU A 608 14.88 6.73 -8.62
C GLU A 608 15.93 5.60 -8.52
N ARG A 609 15.52 4.33 -8.72
CA ARG A 609 16.43 3.17 -8.81
C ARG A 609 17.43 3.29 -9.97
N ALA A 610 17.03 3.90 -11.07
CA ALA A 610 17.90 4.18 -12.22
C ALA A 610 18.75 5.47 -12.05
N GLY A 611 18.74 6.09 -10.86
CA GLY A 611 19.59 7.21 -10.49
C GLY A 611 19.10 8.59 -10.95
N VAL A 612 17.87 8.72 -11.49
CA VAL A 612 17.29 10.02 -11.86
C VAL A 612 16.22 10.43 -10.84
N PRO A 613 16.40 11.58 -10.15
CA PRO A 613 15.49 12.01 -9.09
C PRO A 613 14.13 12.46 -9.63
N THR A 614 13.09 12.26 -8.82
CA THR A 614 11.70 12.58 -9.17
C THR A 614 11.07 13.59 -8.21
N VAL A 615 10.22 14.45 -8.77
CA VAL A 615 9.32 15.34 -8.05
C VAL A 615 7.90 14.81 -8.23
N ALA A 616 7.34 14.23 -7.18
CA ALA A 616 6.00 13.64 -7.20
C ALA A 616 4.96 14.64 -6.72
N LEU A 617 4.02 15.02 -7.60
CA LEU A 617 2.95 15.97 -7.30
C LEU A 617 1.68 15.22 -6.88
N ILE A 618 1.11 15.61 -5.75
CA ILE A 618 -0.11 15.02 -5.17
C ILE A 618 -1.25 16.03 -5.22
N HIS A 619 -2.23 15.72 -6.06
CA HIS A 619 -3.44 16.52 -6.33
C HIS A 619 -4.72 15.73 -5.99
N GLU A 620 -4.59 14.71 -5.14
CA GLU A 620 -5.60 13.70 -4.84
C GLU A 620 -5.57 13.32 -3.35
N PHE A 621 -6.74 13.18 -2.71
CA PHE A 621 -6.83 12.68 -1.32
C PHE A 621 -6.53 11.18 -1.27
N SER A 622 -5.73 10.74 -0.29
CA SER A 622 -5.42 9.33 -0.06
C SER A 622 -6.67 8.47 0.17
N SER A 623 -7.72 9.04 0.77
CA SER A 623 -9.03 8.40 0.95
C SER A 623 -9.72 8.02 -0.37
N SER A 624 -9.40 8.70 -1.48
CA SER A 624 -9.93 8.42 -2.82
C SER A 624 -9.13 7.37 -3.62
N VAL A 625 -8.06 6.83 -3.05
CA VAL A 625 -7.10 5.93 -3.74
C VAL A 625 -7.24 4.52 -3.18
N ARG A 626 -7.46 3.52 -4.03
CA ARG A 626 -7.59 2.12 -3.58
C ARG A 626 -6.77 1.15 -4.45
N PRO A 627 -6.24 0.04 -3.89
CA PRO A 627 -6.30 -0.35 -2.47
C PRO A 627 -5.50 0.60 -1.56
N LEU A 628 -5.77 0.55 -0.25
CA LEU A 628 -4.90 1.19 0.75
C LEU A 628 -3.46 0.65 0.59
N GLY A 629 -2.47 1.52 0.79
CA GLY A 629 -1.07 1.19 0.49
C GLY A 629 -0.62 1.46 -0.95
N ALA A 630 -1.51 1.78 -1.91
CA ALA A 630 -1.14 1.96 -3.32
C ALA A 630 -0.09 3.07 -3.60
N MET A 631 0.06 4.08 -2.72
CA MET A 631 1.12 5.10 -2.82
C MET A 631 2.45 4.74 -2.14
N HIS A 632 2.57 3.57 -1.49
CA HIS A 632 3.70 3.26 -0.59
C HIS A 632 5.06 3.45 -1.29
N GLY A 633 5.28 2.84 -2.47
CA GLY A 633 6.51 3.00 -3.24
C GLY A 633 6.78 4.41 -3.76
N LEU A 634 5.74 5.26 -3.95
CA LEU A 634 5.94 6.68 -4.28
C LEU A 634 6.46 7.44 -3.06
N PHE A 635 5.86 7.24 -1.88
CA PHE A 635 6.29 7.90 -0.64
C PHE A 635 7.57 7.30 -0.04
N GLU A 636 7.96 6.09 -0.43
CA GLU A 636 9.30 5.54 -0.21
C GLU A 636 10.31 6.19 -1.15
N SER A 637 10.14 6.07 -2.47
CA SER A 637 11.22 6.38 -3.42
C SER A 637 11.34 7.85 -3.87
N ALA A 638 10.27 8.65 -3.88
CA ALA A 638 10.34 9.99 -4.51
C ALA A 638 11.37 10.90 -3.83
N SER A 639 12.29 11.49 -4.59
CA SER A 639 13.29 12.45 -4.12
C SER A 639 12.67 13.69 -3.45
N LYS A 640 11.57 14.23 -4.01
CA LYS A 640 10.70 15.19 -3.32
C LYS A 640 9.21 14.90 -3.59
N VAL A 641 8.41 15.01 -2.53
CA VAL A 641 6.94 14.92 -2.56
C VAL A 641 6.38 16.34 -2.39
N VAL A 642 5.43 16.72 -3.25
CA VAL A 642 4.78 18.03 -3.26
C VAL A 642 3.27 17.84 -3.16
N PHE A 643 2.65 18.36 -2.10
CA PHE A 643 1.20 18.40 -1.94
C PHE A 643 0.64 19.74 -2.42
N SER A 644 -0.57 19.72 -2.97
CA SER A 644 -1.29 20.93 -3.41
C SER A 644 -1.88 21.76 -2.28
N ALA A 645 -2.09 21.18 -1.09
CA ALA A 645 -2.67 21.79 0.11
C ALA A 645 -2.35 20.97 1.38
N HIS A 646 -2.46 21.55 2.57
CA HIS A 646 -2.16 20.86 3.84
C HIS A 646 -3.19 19.75 4.14
N VAL A 647 -4.47 19.97 3.87
CA VAL A 647 -5.53 18.97 4.09
C VAL A 647 -5.31 17.68 3.27
N VAL A 648 -4.61 17.80 2.14
CA VAL A 648 -4.19 16.66 1.29
C VAL A 648 -2.98 15.95 1.88
N ALA A 649 -2.01 16.71 2.42
CA ALA A 649 -0.86 16.17 3.15
C ALA A 649 -1.27 15.49 4.46
N GLU A 650 -2.23 16.04 5.20
CA GLU A 650 -2.79 15.47 6.44
C GLU A 650 -3.55 14.17 6.18
N SER A 651 -4.37 14.12 5.12
CA SER A 651 -4.98 12.88 4.62
C SER A 651 -3.90 11.81 4.37
N ALA A 652 -2.81 12.18 3.68
CA ALA A 652 -1.72 11.26 3.42
C ALA A 652 -0.95 10.86 4.69
N LEU A 653 -0.73 11.77 5.65
CA LEU A 653 -0.06 11.50 6.94
C LEU A 653 -0.87 10.61 7.88
N ALA A 654 -2.20 10.57 7.72
CA ALA A 654 -3.07 9.62 8.40
C ALA A 654 -2.88 8.19 7.86
N ASP A 655 -2.90 8.02 6.53
CA ASP A 655 -2.79 6.72 5.86
C ASP A 655 -1.33 6.19 5.73
N TYR A 656 -0.32 7.07 5.71
CA TYR A 656 1.08 6.74 5.37
C TYR A 656 2.08 7.34 6.38
N HIS A 657 2.38 6.57 7.44
CA HIS A 657 3.27 7.02 8.53
C HIS A 657 4.68 7.41 8.09
N ILE A 658 5.20 6.86 6.98
CA ILE A 658 6.53 7.18 6.43
C ILE A 658 6.71 8.68 6.14
N LEU A 659 5.63 9.41 5.83
CA LEU A 659 5.67 10.85 5.57
C LEU A 659 6.06 11.68 6.81
N ARG A 660 5.95 11.14 8.03
CA ARG A 660 6.38 11.81 9.28
C ARG A 660 7.90 11.88 9.41
N ALA A 661 8.58 10.86 8.91
CA ALA A 661 10.04 10.77 8.91
C ALA A 661 10.71 11.60 7.80
N ARG A 662 9.92 12.17 6.88
CA ARG A 662 10.38 12.83 5.65
C ARG A 662 10.15 14.34 5.64
N GLU A 663 10.84 15.02 4.72
CA GLU A 663 10.38 16.28 4.16
C GLU A 663 9.44 16.08 2.96
N PHE A 664 8.40 16.91 2.93
CA PHE A 664 7.54 17.18 1.79
C PHE A 664 7.29 18.69 1.72
N GLU A 665 6.93 19.19 0.55
CA GLU A 665 6.57 20.60 0.32
C GLU A 665 5.04 20.72 0.17
N VAL A 666 4.46 21.85 0.59
CA VAL A 666 3.06 22.19 0.30
C VAL A 666 3.05 23.44 -0.59
N LEU A 667 2.80 23.23 -1.88
CA LEU A 667 2.88 24.27 -2.91
C LEU A 667 1.53 24.41 -3.62
N PRO A 668 0.75 25.48 -3.37
CA PRO A 668 -0.48 25.72 -4.12
C PRO A 668 -0.13 26.00 -5.59
N GLN A 669 -0.83 25.32 -6.49
CA GLN A 669 -0.59 25.41 -7.93
C GLN A 669 -0.96 26.79 -8.48
N GLY A 670 -0.25 27.23 -9.51
CA GLY A 670 -0.53 28.49 -10.19
C GLY A 670 -1.78 28.47 -11.08
N ALA A 671 -2.16 29.66 -11.53
CA ALA A 671 -3.18 29.90 -12.54
C ALA A 671 -2.90 29.10 -13.83
N SER A 672 -3.77 28.13 -14.12
CA SER A 672 -3.59 27.23 -15.27
C SER A 672 -4.38 27.72 -16.48
N LYS A 673 -3.69 28.02 -17.59
CA LYS A 673 -4.34 28.32 -18.87
C LYS A 673 -4.88 27.06 -19.50
N LEU A 674 -6.04 27.14 -20.15
CA LEU A 674 -6.58 26.02 -20.91
C LEU A 674 -5.75 25.77 -22.18
N PRO A 675 -5.35 24.53 -22.48
CA PRO A 675 -4.66 24.19 -23.72
C PRO A 675 -5.61 24.38 -24.94
N PRO A 676 -5.05 24.71 -26.12
CA PRO A 676 -5.76 24.56 -27.39
C PRO A 676 -6.03 23.07 -27.67
N GLY A 677 -6.89 22.77 -28.64
CA GLY A 677 -7.21 21.39 -29.01
C GLY A 677 -8.28 20.73 -28.11
N GLY A 678 -9.21 19.94 -28.64
CA GLY A 678 -9.51 19.67 -30.05
C GLY A 678 -11.01 19.39 -30.19
N GLN A 679 -11.57 19.55 -31.40
CA GLN A 679 -13.01 19.39 -31.61
C GLN A 679 -13.49 18.01 -31.13
N VAL A 680 -14.50 18.00 -30.25
CA VAL A 680 -15.26 16.77 -30.00
C VAL A 680 -15.94 16.37 -31.31
N ALA A 681 -15.79 15.11 -31.72
CA ALA A 681 -16.25 14.61 -33.03
C ALA A 681 -17.79 14.52 -33.17
N THR A 682 -18.56 15.23 -32.35
CA THR A 682 -20.02 15.19 -32.25
C THR A 682 -20.64 16.60 -32.26
N GLY A 683 -20.36 17.36 -33.32
CA GLY A 683 -21.25 18.42 -33.83
C GLY A 683 -21.17 19.80 -33.16
N GLU A 684 -20.86 20.79 -34.00
CA GLU A 684 -21.00 22.24 -33.78
C GLU A 684 -20.17 22.87 -32.64
N GLN A 685 -19.42 23.92 -32.98
CA GLN A 685 -18.83 24.82 -31.98
C GLN A 685 -19.93 25.56 -31.22
N ARG A 686 -20.37 25.00 -30.08
CA ARG A 686 -21.27 25.68 -29.14
C ARG A 686 -20.54 26.78 -28.37
N LYS A 687 -20.17 27.84 -29.09
CA LYS A 687 -20.20 29.20 -28.52
C LYS A 687 -21.65 29.52 -28.19
N ILE A 688 -22.15 29.04 -27.04
CA ILE A 688 -23.48 29.37 -26.55
C ILE A 688 -23.48 30.89 -26.35
N PRO A 689 -24.24 31.67 -27.15
CA PRO A 689 -24.32 33.11 -26.95
C PRO A 689 -24.94 33.37 -25.57
N MET A 690 -24.53 34.42 -24.87
CA MET A 690 -24.92 34.65 -23.47
C MET A 690 -26.45 34.67 -23.22
N LYS A 691 -27.24 34.97 -24.26
CA LYS A 691 -28.72 34.90 -24.31
C LYS A 691 -29.33 33.47 -24.27
N ASP A 692 -28.57 32.45 -24.64
CA ASP A 692 -29.03 31.05 -24.76
C ASP A 692 -28.65 30.22 -23.52
N ILE A 693 -27.85 30.78 -22.61
CA ILE A 693 -27.71 30.29 -21.23
C ILE A 693 -28.95 30.77 -20.48
N ALA A 694 -30.05 30.02 -20.64
CA ALA A 694 -31.42 30.41 -20.31
C ALA A 694 -31.73 30.99 -18.91
N PRO A 695 -30.90 30.81 -17.86
CA PRO A 695 -31.09 31.42 -16.55
C PRO A 695 -29.95 32.39 -16.14
N LEU A 696 -29.26 33.03 -17.09
CA LEU A 696 -28.42 34.21 -16.82
C LEU A 696 -29.26 35.49 -16.92
N PRO A 697 -29.78 36.05 -15.80
CA PRO A 697 -30.41 37.36 -15.81
C PRO A 697 -29.38 38.48 -16.05
N GLY A 698 -29.81 39.50 -16.80
CA GLY A 698 -28.96 40.58 -17.31
C GLY A 698 -28.80 41.75 -16.34
N ASP A 699 -28.83 42.98 -16.87
CA ASP A 699 -28.66 44.25 -16.14
C ASP A 699 -29.86 44.61 -15.21
N ASP A 700 -30.60 43.62 -14.69
CA ASP A 700 -31.81 43.80 -13.88
C ASP A 700 -31.54 43.89 -12.35
N GLY A 701 -30.27 43.77 -11.92
CA GLY A 701 -29.86 43.84 -10.52
C GLY A 701 -29.94 42.53 -9.75
N SER A 702 -30.09 41.40 -10.46
CA SER A 702 -30.02 40.05 -9.91
C SER A 702 -28.60 39.58 -9.58
N LEU A 703 -28.48 38.74 -8.54
CA LEU A 703 -27.21 38.16 -8.09
C LEU A 703 -27.08 36.71 -8.59
N LEU A 704 -25.94 36.37 -9.20
CA LEU A 704 -25.62 35.02 -9.67
C LEU A 704 -24.62 34.32 -8.75
N VAL A 705 -25.02 33.18 -8.19
CA VAL A 705 -24.16 32.23 -7.47
C VAL A 705 -23.82 31.06 -8.39
N VAL A 706 -22.53 30.83 -8.65
CA VAL A 706 -22.07 29.71 -9.48
C VAL A 706 -21.42 28.58 -8.67
N GLY A 707 -21.59 27.35 -9.14
CA GLY A 707 -20.83 26.17 -8.71
C GLY A 707 -20.34 25.44 -9.96
N ILE A 708 -19.07 25.03 -10.00
CA ILE A 708 -18.44 24.49 -11.21
C ILE A 708 -17.72 23.17 -10.91
N GLY A 709 -18.09 22.10 -11.63
CA GLY A 709 -17.42 20.81 -11.59
C GLY A 709 -18.32 19.63 -11.96
N THR A 710 -17.70 18.49 -12.27
CA THR A 710 -18.38 17.23 -12.61
C THR A 710 -19.32 16.79 -11.48
N ILE A 711 -20.56 16.48 -11.84
CA ILE A 711 -21.65 16.16 -10.91
C ILE A 711 -21.37 14.80 -10.27
N THR A 712 -20.86 14.85 -9.04
CA THR A 712 -20.41 13.70 -8.24
C THR A 712 -20.73 13.96 -6.76
N THR A 713 -20.87 12.90 -5.96
CA THR A 713 -21.07 13.03 -4.51
C THR A 713 -19.91 13.78 -3.82
N ARG A 714 -18.68 13.66 -4.33
CA ARG A 714 -17.50 14.40 -3.85
C ARG A 714 -17.66 15.91 -3.97
N LYS A 715 -18.28 16.41 -5.05
CA LYS A 715 -18.53 17.85 -5.30
C LYS A 715 -19.69 18.45 -4.49
N GLY A 716 -20.43 17.63 -3.74
CA GLY A 716 -21.44 18.12 -2.78
C GLY A 716 -22.58 18.92 -3.41
N VAL A 717 -22.97 18.58 -4.64
CA VAL A 717 -23.97 19.31 -5.45
C VAL A 717 -25.33 19.41 -4.73
N GLU A 718 -25.68 18.43 -3.88
CA GLU A 718 -26.90 18.48 -3.07
C GLU A 718 -26.86 19.59 -2.01
N PHE A 719 -25.67 19.99 -1.54
CA PHE A 719 -25.48 21.11 -0.61
C PHE A 719 -25.62 22.45 -1.32
N PHE A 720 -25.12 22.57 -2.57
CA PHE A 720 -25.34 23.74 -3.43
C PHE A 720 -26.85 23.94 -3.71
N ILE A 721 -27.57 22.85 -4.03
CA ILE A 721 -29.03 22.84 -4.19
C ILE A 721 -29.76 23.15 -2.87
N ALA A 722 -29.31 22.62 -1.74
CA ALA A 722 -29.92 22.88 -0.44
C ALA A 722 -29.73 24.34 0.03
N ALA A 723 -28.58 24.95 -0.26
CA ALA A 723 -28.35 26.38 -0.02
C ALA A 723 -29.31 27.22 -0.88
N ALA A 724 -29.43 26.93 -2.18
CA ALA A 724 -30.39 27.59 -3.07
C ALA A 724 -31.85 27.46 -2.55
N ALA A 725 -32.24 26.27 -2.10
CA ALA A 725 -33.54 25.99 -1.51
C ALA A 725 -33.82 26.74 -0.20
N ARG A 726 -32.78 27.16 0.53
CA ARG A 726 -32.89 28.03 1.71
C ARG A 726 -32.96 29.51 1.31
N VAL A 727 -32.04 29.98 0.48
CA VAL A 727 -31.98 31.38 0.01
C VAL A 727 -33.30 31.81 -0.64
N GLN A 728 -33.85 30.99 -1.54
CA GLN A 728 -35.13 31.26 -2.20
C GLN A 728 -36.34 31.29 -1.25
N ARG A 729 -36.26 30.60 -0.10
CA ARG A 729 -37.33 30.53 0.91
C ARG A 729 -37.33 31.75 1.82
N GLU A 730 -36.14 32.26 2.17
CA GLU A 730 -35.98 33.39 3.09
C GLU A 730 -36.01 34.75 2.39
N ASN A 731 -35.64 34.82 1.10
CA ASN A 731 -35.72 36.06 0.31
C ASN A 731 -36.34 35.87 -1.09
N PRO A 732 -37.59 35.37 -1.20
CA PRO A 732 -38.26 35.14 -2.49
C PRO A 732 -38.54 36.41 -3.29
N ALA A 733 -38.39 37.59 -2.69
CA ALA A 733 -38.58 38.89 -3.33
C ALA A 733 -37.32 39.38 -4.08
N ARG A 734 -36.17 38.74 -3.90
CA ARG A 734 -34.91 39.11 -4.56
C ARG A 734 -34.53 38.08 -5.61
N ALA A 735 -34.16 38.55 -6.80
CA ALA A 735 -33.61 37.71 -7.85
C ALA A 735 -32.18 37.27 -7.48
N ILE A 736 -32.06 36.11 -6.82
CA ILE A 736 -30.80 35.37 -6.65
C ILE A 736 -30.93 34.09 -7.46
N GLN A 737 -30.00 33.86 -8.38
CA GLN A 737 -29.96 32.68 -9.25
C GLN A 737 -28.78 31.78 -8.89
N PHE A 738 -29.00 30.47 -8.91
CA PHE A 738 -27.98 29.45 -8.70
C PHE A 738 -27.73 28.68 -9.99
N LEU A 739 -26.48 28.65 -10.44
CA LEU A 739 -26.09 27.98 -11.68
C LEU A 739 -24.98 26.95 -11.37
N TRP A 740 -25.29 25.66 -11.56
CA TRP A 740 -24.26 24.62 -11.58
C TRP A 740 -23.78 24.37 -13.00
N ILE A 741 -22.46 24.24 -13.18
CA ILE A 741 -21.82 24.04 -14.48
C ILE A 741 -20.98 22.76 -14.47
N GLY A 742 -21.21 21.91 -15.47
CA GLY A 742 -20.58 20.60 -15.62
C GLY A 742 -21.61 19.47 -15.62
N ASP A 743 -21.28 18.34 -16.22
CA ASP A 743 -22.18 17.19 -16.36
C ASP A 743 -21.83 16.04 -15.39
N ALA A 744 -22.63 14.97 -15.38
CA ALA A 744 -22.36 13.73 -14.66
C ALA A 744 -21.62 12.72 -15.54
N TYR A 745 -20.88 11.79 -14.93
CA TYR A 745 -20.48 10.56 -15.62
C TYR A 745 -21.67 9.59 -15.74
N TRP A 746 -21.62 8.68 -16.71
CA TRP A 746 -22.66 7.67 -16.94
C TRP A 746 -22.97 6.78 -15.71
N PHE A 747 -22.01 6.62 -14.79
CA PHE A 747 -22.22 5.91 -13.52
C PHE A 747 -22.77 6.80 -12.39
N ASP A 748 -22.69 8.13 -12.53
CA ASP A 748 -23.29 9.13 -11.63
C ASP A 748 -24.71 9.55 -12.10
N GLU A 749 -25.22 9.05 -13.23
CA GLU A 749 -26.60 9.30 -13.70
C GLU A 749 -27.68 9.10 -12.61
N PRO A 750 -27.67 8.03 -11.78
CA PRO A 750 -28.66 7.87 -10.72
C PRO A 750 -28.57 8.97 -9.64
N TYR A 751 -27.38 9.50 -9.40
CA TYR A 751 -27.18 10.63 -8.50
C TYR A 751 -27.73 11.92 -9.14
N LEU A 752 -27.41 12.20 -10.41
CA LEU A 752 -27.95 13.34 -11.15
C LEU A 752 -29.50 13.35 -11.20
N GLU A 753 -30.15 12.21 -11.43
CA GLU A 753 -31.62 12.12 -11.39
C GLU A 753 -32.19 12.41 -9.98
N SER A 754 -31.49 11.99 -8.92
CA SER A 754 -31.89 12.34 -7.54
C SER A 754 -31.82 13.86 -7.28
N LEU A 755 -30.80 14.55 -7.82
CA LEU A 755 -30.65 16.00 -7.72
C LEU A 755 -31.73 16.76 -8.52
N LYS A 756 -32.09 16.28 -9.72
CA LYS A 756 -33.18 16.84 -10.52
C LYS A 756 -34.52 16.78 -9.78
N GLU A 757 -34.82 15.65 -9.11
CA GLU A 757 -36.02 15.53 -8.28
C GLU A 757 -35.93 16.35 -6.99
N GLN A 758 -34.74 16.51 -6.38
CA GLN A 758 -34.51 17.43 -5.25
C GLN A 758 -34.84 18.88 -5.61
N ILE A 759 -34.33 19.39 -6.75
CA ILE A 759 -34.61 20.75 -7.27
C ILE A 759 -36.11 20.96 -7.47
N LYS A 760 -36.77 19.99 -8.12
CA LYS A 760 -38.21 20.02 -8.41
C LYS A 760 -39.07 19.97 -7.14
N ARG A 761 -38.73 19.14 -6.16
CA ARG A 761 -39.45 19.06 -4.87
C ARG A 761 -39.16 20.23 -3.94
N SER A 762 -38.01 20.88 -4.08
CA SER A 762 -37.64 22.09 -3.34
C SER A 762 -38.30 23.36 -3.89
N GLY A 763 -38.97 23.29 -5.06
CA GLY A 763 -39.67 24.41 -5.67
C GLY A 763 -38.78 25.49 -6.30
N ILE A 764 -37.48 25.23 -6.45
CA ILE A 764 -36.49 26.22 -6.92
C ILE A 764 -36.22 26.18 -8.42
N THR A 765 -37.08 25.55 -9.22
CA THR A 765 -36.87 25.35 -10.68
C THR A 765 -36.84 26.67 -11.48
N THR A 766 -37.15 27.82 -10.86
CA THR A 766 -37.03 29.17 -11.43
C THR A 766 -35.88 30.00 -10.82
N ALA A 767 -35.14 29.44 -9.86
CA ALA A 767 -34.01 30.04 -9.14
C ALA A 767 -32.73 29.18 -9.21
N PHE A 768 -32.79 28.05 -9.93
CA PHE A 768 -31.72 27.06 -10.05
C PHE A 768 -31.68 26.49 -11.47
N ALA A 769 -30.47 26.31 -12.01
CA ALA A 769 -30.25 25.54 -13.23
C ALA A 769 -28.96 24.73 -13.22
N PHE A 770 -28.98 23.64 -13.98
CA PHE A 770 -27.78 23.02 -14.53
C PHE A 770 -27.51 23.60 -15.93
N ALA A 771 -26.26 23.94 -16.20
CA ALA A 771 -25.72 24.01 -17.55
C ALA A 771 -24.63 22.93 -17.69
N GLY A 772 -24.52 22.35 -18.89
CA GLY A 772 -23.55 21.28 -19.16
C GLY A 772 -22.09 21.79 -19.20
N GLU A 773 -21.21 21.01 -19.82
CA GLU A 773 -19.81 21.41 -20.02
C GLU A 773 -19.67 22.52 -21.08
N PHE A 774 -18.69 23.41 -20.87
CA PHE A 774 -18.32 24.51 -21.78
C PHE A 774 -16.83 24.40 -22.13
N GLU A 775 -16.45 24.77 -23.35
CA GLU A 775 -15.03 24.83 -23.76
C GLU A 775 -14.27 26.01 -23.12
N ASP A 776 -15.00 27.08 -22.78
CA ASP A 776 -14.53 28.35 -22.22
C ASP A 776 -15.52 28.84 -21.14
N LEU A 777 -14.98 29.31 -20.00
CA LEU A 777 -15.74 29.79 -18.84
C LEU A 777 -15.60 31.29 -18.61
N ALA A 778 -14.86 32.03 -19.44
CA ALA A 778 -14.60 33.47 -19.24
C ALA A 778 -15.90 34.28 -19.07
N ALA A 779 -16.89 34.10 -19.96
CA ALA A 779 -18.18 34.79 -19.87
C ALA A 779 -19.02 34.39 -18.64
N VAL A 780 -18.74 33.25 -17.99
CA VAL A 780 -19.35 32.87 -16.72
C VAL A 780 -18.70 33.66 -15.58
N TYR A 781 -17.37 33.70 -15.54
CA TYR A 781 -16.64 34.46 -14.51
C TYR A 781 -16.82 35.97 -14.65
N GLU A 782 -17.06 36.50 -15.86
CA GLU A 782 -17.42 37.90 -16.09
C GLU A 782 -18.82 38.27 -15.55
N ARG A 783 -19.74 37.30 -15.39
CA ARG A 783 -21.11 37.52 -14.88
C ARG A 783 -21.33 37.05 -13.44
N ALA A 784 -20.50 36.16 -12.90
CA ALA A 784 -20.71 35.59 -11.57
C ALA A 784 -20.44 36.59 -10.44
N ASP A 785 -21.41 36.75 -9.53
CA ASP A 785 -21.28 37.63 -8.35
C ASP A 785 -20.69 36.89 -7.14
N LEU A 786 -20.96 35.59 -7.02
CA LEU A 786 -20.44 34.70 -5.97
C LEU A 786 -20.13 33.31 -6.56
N PHE A 787 -19.14 32.63 -5.99
CA PHE A 787 -18.87 31.22 -6.23
C PHE A 787 -19.12 30.44 -4.94
N PHE A 788 -19.78 29.27 -4.99
CA PHE A 788 -19.93 28.38 -3.84
C PHE A 788 -19.31 27.00 -4.13
N LEU A 789 -18.14 26.75 -3.54
CA LEU A 789 -17.48 25.44 -3.55
C LEU A 789 -18.13 24.54 -2.49
N SER A 790 -19.19 23.84 -2.88
CA SER A 790 -19.94 22.91 -2.04
C SER A 790 -19.26 21.56 -1.78
N SER A 791 -18.03 21.36 -2.25
CA SER A 791 -17.33 20.07 -2.22
C SER A 791 -17.15 19.52 -0.81
N ARG A 792 -17.34 18.19 -0.65
CA ARG A 792 -16.99 17.46 0.57
C ARG A 792 -15.48 17.34 0.77
N LEU A 793 -14.76 17.18 -0.34
CA LEU A 793 -13.32 17.05 -0.46
C LEU A 793 -12.89 17.53 -1.85
N ASP A 794 -12.09 18.60 -1.95
CA ASP A 794 -11.49 19.10 -3.21
C ASP A 794 -10.06 19.60 -2.96
N PRO A 795 -9.00 18.96 -3.51
CA PRO A 795 -7.61 19.29 -3.19
C PRO A 795 -7.25 20.78 -3.33
N LEU A 796 -7.12 21.27 -4.57
CA LEU A 796 -7.06 22.70 -4.90
C LEU A 796 -7.66 22.90 -6.31
N PRO A 797 -8.97 23.16 -6.44
CA PRO A 797 -9.64 23.11 -7.73
C PRO A 797 -9.38 24.38 -8.58
N ASN A 798 -8.93 24.21 -9.83
CA ASN A 798 -8.63 25.32 -10.76
C ASN A 798 -9.75 26.38 -10.83
N VAL A 799 -11.01 25.96 -10.83
CA VAL A 799 -12.17 26.87 -10.91
C VAL A 799 -12.25 27.89 -9.76
N THR A 800 -11.66 27.61 -8.59
CA THR A 800 -11.56 28.59 -7.50
C THR A 800 -10.35 29.51 -7.63
N ILE A 801 -9.28 29.06 -8.32
CA ILE A 801 -8.15 29.91 -8.72
C ILE A 801 -8.63 30.91 -9.78
N ASP A 802 -9.35 30.43 -10.79
CA ASP A 802 -9.99 31.26 -11.82
C ASP A 802 -10.95 32.29 -11.19
N ALA A 803 -11.81 31.85 -10.27
CA ALA A 803 -12.72 32.74 -9.54
C ALA A 803 -11.96 33.83 -8.76
N ALA A 804 -10.87 33.47 -8.07
CA ALA A 804 -10.03 34.42 -7.34
C ALA A 804 -9.37 35.47 -8.27
N LEU A 805 -8.91 35.06 -9.46
CA LEU A 805 -8.29 35.95 -10.46
C LEU A 805 -9.28 37.00 -10.99
N HIS A 806 -10.53 36.60 -11.26
CA HIS A 806 -11.60 37.55 -11.64
C HIS A 806 -12.04 38.41 -10.45
N GLY A 807 -11.83 37.92 -9.22
CA GLY A 807 -12.23 38.59 -7.98
C GLY A 807 -13.65 38.23 -7.54
N ILE A 808 -14.10 37.03 -7.84
CA ILE A 808 -15.39 36.50 -7.38
C ILE A 808 -15.18 35.93 -5.96
N PRO A 809 -15.94 36.36 -4.94
CA PRO A 809 -15.86 35.77 -3.61
C PRO A 809 -16.24 34.29 -3.63
N VAL A 810 -15.30 33.43 -3.21
CA VAL A 810 -15.50 31.98 -3.13
C VAL A 810 -15.91 31.59 -1.71
N ILE A 811 -17.18 31.22 -1.53
CA ILE A 811 -17.68 30.58 -0.31
C ILE A 811 -17.29 29.10 -0.35
N CYS A 812 -16.81 28.54 0.75
CA CYS A 812 -16.48 27.11 0.84
C CYS A 812 -16.59 26.56 2.27
N PHE A 813 -16.54 25.24 2.40
CA PHE A 813 -16.49 24.57 3.70
C PHE A 813 -15.06 24.50 4.26
N ASP A 814 -14.90 24.79 5.54
CA ASP A 814 -13.70 24.50 6.32
C ASP A 814 -13.35 22.99 6.24
N GLN A 815 -12.06 22.63 6.35
CA GLN A 815 -11.54 21.25 6.24
C GLN A 815 -11.85 20.50 4.93
N ALA A 816 -12.51 21.13 3.95
CA ALA A 816 -12.90 20.46 2.70
C ALA A 816 -11.91 20.68 1.54
N SER A 817 -11.09 21.73 1.58
CA SER A 817 -10.24 22.12 0.45
C SER A 817 -9.08 23.04 0.82
N GLY A 818 -7.97 22.96 0.07
CA GLY A 818 -6.91 23.96 0.10
C GLY A 818 -7.36 25.36 -0.31
N CYS A 819 -8.51 25.50 -0.98
CA CYS A 819 -9.15 26.80 -1.17
C CYS A 819 -9.54 27.43 0.18
N ALA A 820 -10.04 26.66 1.14
CA ALA A 820 -10.37 27.14 2.48
C ALA A 820 -9.11 27.58 3.25
N GLU A 821 -8.04 26.77 3.22
CA GLU A 821 -6.74 27.10 3.83
C GLU A 821 -6.21 28.46 3.35
N ILE A 822 -6.28 28.71 2.05
CA ILE A 822 -5.80 29.95 1.44
C ILE A 822 -6.71 31.14 1.79
N LEU A 823 -8.03 30.94 1.84
CA LEU A 823 -8.97 32.02 2.18
C LEU A 823 -8.86 32.47 3.64
N VAL A 824 -8.50 31.59 4.58
CA VAL A 824 -8.35 31.96 6.00
C VAL A 824 -7.06 32.71 6.34
N THR A 825 -6.04 32.72 5.46
CA THR A 825 -4.78 33.48 5.70
C THR A 825 -5.04 34.98 5.79
N SER A 826 -6.00 35.48 5.00
CA SER A 826 -6.32 36.90 4.90
C SER A 826 -7.56 37.26 5.72
N PRO A 827 -7.47 38.25 6.64
CA PRO A 827 -8.61 38.79 7.37
C PRO A 827 -9.73 39.36 6.48
N ALA A 828 -9.46 39.64 5.20
CA ALA A 828 -10.46 40.11 4.26
C ALA A 828 -11.34 38.99 3.69
N THR A 829 -10.83 37.74 3.61
CA THR A 829 -11.52 36.61 2.94
C THR A 829 -11.90 35.47 3.87
N ARG A 830 -11.32 35.35 5.07
CA ARG A 830 -11.59 34.26 6.02
C ARG A 830 -13.09 34.03 6.31
N ASP A 831 -13.89 35.11 6.31
CA ASP A 831 -15.33 35.09 6.57
C ASP A 831 -16.14 34.35 5.46
N LEU A 832 -15.49 33.99 4.35
CA LEU A 832 -16.07 33.16 3.28
C LEU A 832 -16.02 31.66 3.58
N VAL A 833 -15.20 31.24 4.54
CA VAL A 833 -15.07 29.85 4.96
C VAL A 833 -16.07 29.58 6.08
N VAL A 834 -17.03 28.69 5.84
CA VAL A 834 -18.08 28.30 6.80
C VAL A 834 -17.82 26.90 7.35
N PRO A 835 -18.41 26.52 8.51
CA PRO A 835 -18.14 25.21 9.13
C PRO A 835 -18.42 24.01 8.19
N TYR A 836 -17.74 22.88 8.42
CA TYR A 836 -17.79 21.74 7.50
C TYR A 836 -19.22 21.23 7.23
N MET A 837 -19.61 21.23 5.95
CA MET A 837 -20.96 20.91 5.44
C MET A 837 -22.11 21.77 6.01
N ASP A 838 -21.82 22.94 6.61
CA ASP A 838 -22.86 23.84 7.14
C ASP A 838 -23.54 24.65 6.02
N VAL A 839 -24.57 24.06 5.43
CA VAL A 839 -25.46 24.67 4.43
C VAL A 839 -26.23 25.88 5.00
N GLU A 840 -26.53 25.89 6.30
CA GLU A 840 -27.26 26.98 6.96
C GLU A 840 -26.41 28.24 6.98
N ALA A 841 -25.13 28.12 7.38
CA ALA A 841 -24.14 29.18 7.34
C ALA A 841 -23.84 29.64 5.90
N ALA A 842 -23.63 28.73 4.96
CA ALA A 842 -23.39 29.06 3.55
C ALA A 842 -24.51 29.92 2.95
N ALA A 843 -25.77 29.50 3.11
CA ALA A 843 -26.93 30.23 2.62
C ALA A 843 -27.13 31.58 3.33
N SER A 844 -26.89 31.62 4.65
CA SER A 844 -26.98 32.86 5.43
C SER A 844 -25.92 33.88 5.00
N LEU A 845 -24.73 33.41 4.64
CA LEU A 845 -23.67 34.25 4.07
C LEU A 845 -24.05 34.76 2.67
N VAL A 846 -24.59 33.93 1.78
CA VAL A 846 -25.10 34.39 0.46
C VAL A 846 -26.15 35.48 0.62
N LEU A 847 -27.10 35.32 1.55
CA LEU A 847 -28.12 36.33 1.85
C LEU A 847 -27.50 37.63 2.36
N ALA A 848 -26.56 37.55 3.32
CA ALA A 848 -25.87 38.72 3.88
C ALA A 848 -25.03 39.46 2.84
N LEU A 849 -24.26 38.74 2.01
CA LEU A 849 -23.46 39.34 0.94
C LEU A 849 -24.32 39.96 -0.15
N SER A 850 -25.48 39.37 -0.48
CA SER A 850 -26.43 40.02 -1.40
C SER A 850 -26.84 41.41 -0.91
N ALA A 851 -27.01 41.60 0.40
CA ALA A 851 -27.46 42.86 0.98
C ALA A 851 -26.38 43.97 1.01
N ASP A 852 -25.11 43.63 0.79
CA ASP A 852 -23.97 44.54 0.98
C ASP A 852 -23.02 44.54 -0.22
N GLN A 853 -23.33 45.39 -1.20
CA GLN A 853 -22.49 45.60 -2.38
C GLN A 853 -21.10 46.16 -2.04
N ALA A 854 -20.96 46.86 -0.91
CA ALA A 854 -19.66 47.39 -0.48
C ALA A 854 -18.77 46.27 0.08
N ARG A 855 -19.34 45.33 0.86
CA ARG A 855 -18.64 44.11 1.29
C ARG A 855 -18.33 43.20 0.11
N LEU A 856 -19.22 43.03 -0.88
CA LEU A 856 -18.90 42.32 -2.12
C LEU A 856 -17.71 42.96 -2.87
N ALA A 857 -17.68 44.29 -3.02
CA ALA A 857 -16.57 44.98 -3.68
C ALA A 857 -15.24 44.84 -2.90
N ALA A 858 -15.28 44.90 -1.56
CA ALA A 858 -14.11 44.69 -0.71
C ALA A 858 -13.59 43.24 -0.77
N LEU A 859 -14.50 42.25 -0.72
CA LEU A 859 -14.17 40.84 -0.92
C LEU A 859 -13.56 40.61 -2.30
N ALA A 860 -14.09 41.21 -3.36
CA ALA A 860 -13.55 41.10 -4.71
C ALA A 860 -12.12 41.65 -4.82
N GLN A 861 -11.77 42.70 -4.05
CA GLN A 861 -10.38 43.16 -3.92
C GLN A 861 -9.52 42.16 -3.12
N GLY A 862 -10.04 41.58 -2.04
CA GLY A 862 -9.37 40.54 -1.25
C GLY A 862 -9.06 39.29 -2.07
N MET A 863 -10.01 38.80 -2.86
CA MET A 863 -9.84 37.65 -3.76
C MET A 863 -8.74 37.88 -4.80
N ARG A 864 -8.68 39.08 -5.41
CA ARG A 864 -7.60 39.42 -6.36
C ARG A 864 -6.24 39.58 -5.69
N ALA A 865 -6.19 40.01 -4.43
CA ALA A 865 -4.96 40.01 -3.64
C ALA A 865 -4.49 38.57 -3.36
N ILE A 866 -5.37 37.69 -2.87
CA ILE A 866 -5.11 36.25 -2.71
C ILE A 866 -4.60 35.62 -4.01
N ALA A 867 -5.22 35.94 -5.15
CA ALA A 867 -4.82 35.37 -6.43
C ALA A 867 -3.41 35.80 -6.86
N ALA A 868 -3.07 37.08 -6.68
CA ALA A 868 -1.73 37.61 -6.95
C ALA A 868 -0.67 37.11 -5.95
N GLU A 869 -1.06 36.86 -4.69
CA GLU A 869 -0.17 36.35 -3.65
C GLU A 869 0.14 34.86 -3.80
N HIS A 870 -0.84 34.03 -4.18
CA HIS A 870 -0.71 32.57 -4.17
C HIS A 870 -0.58 31.93 -5.57
N PHE A 871 -1.32 32.38 -6.59
CA PHE A 871 -1.54 31.59 -7.82
C PHE A 871 -0.66 31.96 -9.02
N ASP A 872 0.61 32.32 -8.81
CA ASP A 872 1.57 32.52 -9.90
C ASP A 872 2.18 31.20 -10.41
N MET A 873 1.97 30.89 -11.70
CA MET A 873 2.45 29.65 -12.34
C MET A 873 3.96 29.61 -12.57
N ALA A 874 4.61 30.75 -12.85
CA ALA A 874 6.05 30.79 -13.10
C ALA A 874 6.81 30.52 -11.79
N ARG A 875 6.38 31.12 -10.68
CA ARG A 875 6.90 30.91 -9.32
C ARG A 875 6.61 29.51 -8.78
N TYR A 876 5.46 28.94 -9.13
CA TYR A 876 5.15 27.53 -8.84
C TYR A 876 6.14 26.60 -9.55
N VAL A 877 6.33 26.77 -10.85
CA VAL A 877 7.26 25.95 -11.66
C VAL A 877 8.73 26.21 -11.29
N GLU A 878 9.10 27.42 -10.86
CA GLU A 878 10.41 27.71 -10.27
C GLU A 878 10.63 26.93 -8.96
N SER A 879 9.59 26.78 -8.13
CA SER A 879 9.66 26.00 -6.90
C SER A 879 9.71 24.49 -7.17
N LEU A 880 9.01 23.98 -8.19
CA LEU A 880 9.15 22.59 -8.64
C LEU A 880 10.56 22.31 -9.21
N ASP A 881 11.10 23.23 -10.01
CA ASP A 881 12.47 23.13 -10.55
C ASP A 881 13.52 23.13 -9.43
N ARG A 882 13.34 23.97 -8.40
CA ARG A 882 14.16 23.95 -7.18
C ARG A 882 14.11 22.59 -6.49
N CYS A 883 12.95 21.94 -6.43
CA CYS A 883 12.82 20.58 -5.87
C CYS A 883 13.56 19.53 -6.71
N GLY A 884 13.43 19.59 -8.04
CA GLY A 884 14.15 18.69 -8.96
C GLY A 884 15.67 18.86 -8.87
N LEU A 885 16.15 20.10 -8.86
CA LEU A 885 17.58 20.43 -8.72
C LEU A 885 18.15 20.04 -7.35
N ALA A 886 17.35 20.09 -6.27
CA ALA A 886 17.74 19.57 -4.96
C ALA A 886 17.90 18.04 -4.98
N GLY A 887 16.99 17.31 -5.65
CA GLY A 887 17.15 15.88 -5.90
C GLY A 887 18.42 15.55 -6.72
N VAL A 888 18.73 16.37 -7.73
CA VAL A 888 19.97 16.23 -8.53
C VAL A 888 21.23 16.43 -7.69
N ALA A 889 21.20 17.34 -6.71
CA ALA A 889 22.31 17.51 -5.78
C ALA A 889 22.46 16.30 -4.86
N ALA A 890 21.36 15.80 -4.28
CA ALA A 890 21.35 14.62 -3.42
C ALA A 890 21.85 13.36 -4.16
N HIS A 891 21.39 13.10 -5.39
CA HIS A 891 21.83 11.95 -6.19
C HIS A 891 23.32 12.02 -6.57
N LYS A 892 23.86 13.23 -6.85
CA LYS A 892 25.30 13.40 -7.08
C LYS A 892 26.11 13.14 -5.82
N GLN A 893 25.63 13.59 -4.67
CA GLN A 893 26.27 13.32 -3.39
C GLN A 893 26.23 11.83 -3.03
N ALA A 894 25.11 11.15 -3.25
CA ALA A 894 24.96 9.72 -3.07
C ALA A 894 25.98 8.90 -3.89
N ILE A 895 26.30 9.33 -5.11
CA ILE A 895 27.33 8.68 -5.94
C ILE A 895 28.73 8.82 -5.31
N LEU A 896 29.12 10.04 -4.89
CA LEU A 896 30.39 10.31 -4.22
C LEU A 896 30.50 9.57 -2.87
N ASP A 897 29.39 9.41 -2.18
CA ASP A 897 29.32 8.75 -0.87
C ASP A 897 29.34 7.22 -1.03
N ALA A 898 28.74 6.67 -2.09
CA ALA A 898 28.83 5.26 -2.46
C ALA A 898 30.27 4.83 -2.77
N GLU A 899 31.09 5.68 -3.40
CA GLU A 899 32.53 5.41 -3.59
C GLU A 899 33.24 5.16 -2.24
N THR A 900 32.88 5.93 -1.21
CA THR A 900 33.52 5.81 0.12
C THR A 900 33.04 4.57 0.87
N LEU A 901 31.75 4.23 0.78
CA LEU A 901 31.18 3.01 1.38
C LEU A 901 31.56 1.72 0.64
N SER A 902 32.01 1.81 -0.61
CA SER A 902 32.40 0.65 -1.43
C SER A 902 33.63 -0.09 -0.89
N HIS A 903 34.50 0.53 -0.10
CA HIS A 903 35.57 -0.16 0.63
C HIS A 903 35.00 -1.14 1.68
N GLU A 904 35.59 -2.32 1.83
CA GLU A 904 34.99 -3.45 2.56
C GLU A 904 34.66 -3.12 4.04
N ASP A 905 35.59 -2.50 4.77
CA ASP A 905 35.44 -2.14 6.19
C ASP A 905 34.58 -0.89 6.47
N ASN A 906 33.97 -0.29 5.44
CA ASN A 906 33.20 0.96 5.56
C ASN A 906 31.68 0.75 5.58
N PHE A 907 31.14 -0.45 5.27
CA PHE A 907 29.70 -0.72 5.28
C PHE A 907 29.40 -2.21 5.48
N ASN A 908 28.64 -2.55 6.53
CA ASN A 908 28.20 -3.92 6.81
C ASN A 908 26.81 -4.19 6.21
N ALA A 909 26.80 -4.71 4.99
CA ALA A 909 25.57 -5.10 4.30
C ALA A 909 24.79 -6.26 4.98
N ARG A 910 25.44 -7.10 5.80
CA ARG A 910 24.75 -8.17 6.55
C ARG A 910 23.90 -7.59 7.67
N LEU A 911 24.46 -6.64 8.43
CA LEU A 911 23.72 -5.86 9.43
C LEU A 911 22.59 -5.05 8.78
N TYR A 912 22.90 -4.32 7.69
CA TYR A 912 21.94 -3.43 7.03
C TYR A 912 20.76 -4.17 6.39
N LEU A 913 20.97 -5.36 5.79
CA LEU A 913 19.91 -6.14 5.14
C LEU A 913 19.24 -7.19 6.05
N GLY A 914 19.91 -7.65 7.11
CA GLY A 914 19.42 -8.75 7.95
C GLY A 914 19.16 -10.02 7.14
N SER A 915 17.94 -10.55 7.20
CA SER A 915 17.51 -11.71 6.40
C SER A 915 17.47 -11.45 4.88
N ARG A 916 17.44 -10.18 4.43
CA ARG A 916 17.36 -9.80 2.99
C ARG A 916 18.70 -9.91 2.23
N VAL A 917 19.79 -10.33 2.88
CA VAL A 917 21.11 -10.55 2.25
C VAL A 917 21.04 -11.51 1.05
N ALA A 918 20.10 -12.46 1.04
CA ALA A 918 19.93 -13.40 -0.06
C ALA A 918 19.38 -12.76 -1.36
N THR A 919 18.87 -11.53 -1.31
CA THR A 919 18.14 -10.88 -2.41
C THR A 919 18.80 -9.62 -2.98
N MET A 920 19.87 -9.11 -2.39
CA MET A 920 20.54 -7.88 -2.82
C MET A 920 22.07 -7.99 -2.70
N THR A 921 22.79 -7.46 -3.68
CA THR A 921 24.25 -7.30 -3.63
C THR A 921 24.67 -6.19 -2.64
N ARG A 922 25.96 -6.16 -2.27
CA ARG A 922 26.51 -5.09 -1.41
C ARG A 922 26.38 -3.70 -2.04
N THR A 923 26.47 -3.59 -3.37
CA THR A 923 26.32 -2.32 -4.09
C THR A 923 24.88 -1.80 -4.02
N GLU A 924 23.90 -2.69 -4.24
CA GLU A 924 22.47 -2.35 -4.09
C GLU A 924 22.12 -2.00 -2.63
N ALA A 925 22.74 -2.67 -1.65
CA ALA A 925 22.58 -2.36 -0.23
C ALA A 925 23.11 -0.95 0.12
N ILE A 926 24.26 -0.56 -0.43
CA ILE A 926 24.84 0.78 -0.27
C ILE A 926 23.93 1.84 -0.91
N ALA A 927 23.45 1.61 -2.13
CA ALA A 927 22.53 2.52 -2.81
C ALA A 927 21.21 2.69 -2.02
N HIS A 928 20.64 1.59 -1.52
CA HIS A 928 19.43 1.61 -0.69
C HIS A 928 19.65 2.33 0.66
N TYR A 929 20.83 2.19 1.28
CA TYR A 929 21.19 2.97 2.48
C TYR A 929 21.28 4.47 2.21
N LEU A 930 22.04 4.87 1.18
CA LEU A 930 22.24 6.29 0.89
C LEU A 930 20.94 6.97 0.48
N HIS A 931 20.11 6.33 -0.33
CA HIS A 931 18.78 6.82 -0.68
C HIS A 931 17.93 7.07 0.58
N GLY A 932 17.80 6.08 1.47
CA GLY A 932 17.09 6.25 2.75
C GLY A 932 17.67 7.36 3.64
N SER A 933 19.01 7.48 3.71
CA SER A 933 19.69 8.52 4.47
C SER A 933 19.43 9.93 3.94
N HIS A 934 19.53 10.16 2.62
CA HIS A 934 19.27 11.48 2.04
C HIS A 934 17.79 11.88 2.15
N LEU A 935 16.86 10.92 2.21
CA LEU A 935 15.43 11.16 2.47
C LEU A 935 15.11 11.46 3.95
N ALA A 936 15.97 11.08 4.89
CA ALA A 936 15.78 11.21 6.34
C ALA A 936 16.01 12.62 6.90
N ALA A 937 15.88 13.66 6.08
CA ALA A 937 16.09 15.05 6.45
C ALA A 937 14.79 15.73 6.95
N PRO A 938 14.88 16.68 7.91
CA PRO A 938 16.06 17.06 8.67
C PRO A 938 16.30 16.08 9.83
N ARG A 939 17.48 15.44 9.86
CA ARG A 939 17.79 14.28 10.72
C ARG A 939 17.59 14.55 12.21
N GLY A 940 17.67 15.80 12.65
CA GLY A 940 17.44 16.22 14.04
C GLY A 940 16.01 16.06 14.59
N ARG A 941 15.00 15.66 13.81
CA ARG A 941 13.66 15.29 14.35
C ARG A 941 13.69 13.89 15.03
N PRO A 942 12.77 13.55 15.95
CA PRO A 942 12.71 12.21 16.54
C PRO A 942 12.38 11.10 15.52
N ASP A 943 11.38 11.31 14.66
CA ASP A 943 10.80 10.23 13.83
C ASP A 943 11.63 9.85 12.58
N THR A 944 12.72 10.57 12.28
CA THR A 944 13.53 10.37 11.05
C THR A 944 14.33 9.06 11.03
N GLY A 945 14.61 8.47 12.21
CA GLY A 945 15.39 7.23 12.32
C GLY A 945 14.77 6.04 11.58
N HIS A 946 13.45 6.03 11.39
CA HIS A 946 12.70 4.96 10.70
C HIS A 946 13.09 4.76 9.23
N LEU A 947 13.68 5.77 8.58
CA LEU A 947 14.15 5.67 7.19
C LEU A 947 15.55 5.07 7.05
N VAL A 948 16.27 4.88 8.17
CA VAL A 948 17.71 4.55 8.17
C VAL A 948 17.97 3.35 9.07
N ARG A 949 18.26 2.19 8.49
CA ARG A 949 18.88 1.08 9.24
C ARG A 949 20.38 1.33 9.44
N ARG A 950 20.95 0.76 10.50
CA ARG A 950 22.35 0.90 10.90
C ARG A 950 23.30 0.40 9.79
N PRO A 951 24.17 1.26 9.23
CA PRO A 951 25.05 0.91 8.12
C PRO A 951 26.39 0.27 8.54
N LEU A 952 26.82 0.56 9.77
CA LEU A 952 28.07 0.11 10.35
C LEU A 952 27.88 -0.16 11.85
N GLU A 953 28.51 -1.23 12.32
CA GLU A 953 28.42 -1.76 13.68
C GLU A 953 28.99 -0.76 14.69
N GLY A 954 28.31 -0.57 15.83
CA GLY A 954 28.79 0.36 16.86
C GLY A 954 28.80 1.83 16.44
N PHE A 955 28.11 2.16 15.34
CA PHE A 955 27.92 3.53 14.85
C PHE A 955 26.43 3.86 14.74
N HIS A 956 26.04 5.08 15.12
CA HIS A 956 24.66 5.57 14.99
C HIS A 956 24.62 6.85 14.13
N PRO A 957 24.19 6.79 12.86
CA PRO A 957 24.26 7.93 11.94
C PRO A 957 23.43 9.13 12.41
N MET A 958 22.25 8.91 12.99
CA MET A 958 21.40 9.99 13.49
C MET A 958 22.01 10.71 14.72
N ILE A 959 22.66 10.01 15.66
CA ILE A 959 23.38 10.65 16.77
C ILE A 959 24.60 11.42 16.24
N TYR A 960 25.26 10.92 15.19
CA TYR A 960 26.34 11.65 14.52
C TYR A 960 25.83 12.96 13.91
N ALA A 961 24.71 12.91 13.18
CA ALA A 961 24.07 14.08 12.61
C ALA A 961 23.55 15.08 13.66
N GLU A 962 23.02 14.60 14.80
CA GLU A 962 22.52 15.44 15.89
C GLU A 962 23.66 16.15 16.66
N ARG A 963 24.85 15.52 16.79
CA ARG A 963 25.86 15.93 17.78
C ARG A 963 27.28 16.18 17.26
N CYS A 964 27.62 15.82 16.02
CA CYS A 964 28.94 16.10 15.47
C CYS A 964 29.02 17.57 15.03
N SER A 965 29.70 18.42 15.79
CA SER A 965 29.75 19.86 15.55
C SER A 965 30.45 20.31 14.25
N SER A 966 31.03 19.38 13.49
CA SER A 966 31.59 19.62 12.16
C SER A 966 30.75 19.05 11.02
N PHE A 967 29.67 18.32 11.31
CA PHE A 967 28.71 17.86 10.30
C PHE A 967 27.69 18.98 10.02
N ASP A 968 27.58 19.39 8.75
CA ASP A 968 26.50 20.25 8.29
C ASP A 968 25.56 19.44 7.39
N GLU A 969 24.34 19.17 7.87
CA GLU A 969 23.30 18.49 7.09
C GLU A 969 23.02 19.18 5.75
N LYS A 970 23.25 20.50 5.64
CA LYS A 970 23.05 21.26 4.39
C LYS A 970 24.14 21.02 3.35
N ALA A 971 25.26 20.41 3.71
CA ALA A 971 26.24 19.89 2.75
C ALA A 971 25.71 18.65 1.99
N GLY A 972 24.67 17.99 2.52
CA GLY A 972 24.00 16.84 1.90
C GLY A 972 24.73 15.50 2.05
N GLU A 973 25.99 15.51 2.49
CA GLU A 973 26.84 14.33 2.72
C GLU A 973 26.21 13.37 3.74
N ASP A 974 26.38 12.06 3.52
CA ASP A 974 25.89 11.04 4.43
C ASP A 974 26.64 11.06 5.80
N PRO A 975 25.93 10.93 6.95
CA PRO A 975 26.55 10.93 8.28
C PRO A 975 27.68 9.90 8.48
N LEU A 976 27.55 8.68 7.92
CA LEU A 976 28.61 7.68 7.98
C LEU A 976 29.80 8.09 7.11
N VAL A 977 29.55 8.64 5.92
CA VAL A 977 30.62 9.05 5.00
C VAL A 977 31.40 10.25 5.53
N HIS A 978 30.74 11.26 6.09
CA HIS A 978 31.42 12.36 6.78
C HIS A 978 32.27 11.83 7.95
N TYR A 979 31.71 10.94 8.77
CA TYR A 979 32.45 10.28 9.87
C TYR A 979 33.70 9.52 9.38
N LEU A 980 33.61 8.79 8.27
CA LEU A 980 34.74 8.08 7.66
C LEU A 980 35.80 9.06 7.14
N ARG A 981 35.39 10.08 6.38
CA ARG A 981 36.27 11.12 5.81
C ARG A 981 36.94 11.98 6.90
N ALA A 982 36.25 12.24 8.00
CA ALA A 982 36.78 12.93 9.18
C ALA A 982 37.75 12.09 10.04
N GLY A 983 38.09 10.87 9.63
CA GLY A 983 39.05 10.00 10.34
C GLY A 983 38.44 9.22 11.49
N ARG A 984 37.15 8.89 11.43
CA ARG A 984 36.37 8.17 12.46
C ARG A 984 36.43 8.84 13.86
N PRO A 985 36.07 10.13 13.99
CA PRO A 985 36.18 10.87 15.24
C PRO A 985 35.32 10.26 16.37
N SER A 986 35.87 10.26 17.58
CA SER A 986 35.21 9.70 18.77
C SER A 986 34.08 10.60 19.28
N GLY A 987 32.95 10.01 19.64
CA GLY A 987 31.83 10.74 20.25
C GLY A 987 30.65 9.82 20.63
N PRO A 988 29.52 10.39 21.07
CA PRO A 988 28.37 9.63 21.57
C PRO A 988 27.62 8.82 20.49
N TRP A 989 28.02 8.95 19.22
CA TRP A 989 27.57 8.14 18.08
C TRP A 989 28.35 6.83 17.92
N GLN A 990 29.34 6.58 18.79
CA GLN A 990 30.09 5.32 18.88
C GLN A 990 29.73 4.57 20.16
N HIS A 991 29.57 3.25 20.05
CA HIS A 991 29.52 2.35 21.20
C HIS A 991 30.32 1.07 20.93
N GLN A 992 30.72 0.40 22.01
CA GLN A 992 31.51 -0.83 21.93
C GLN A 992 30.63 -2.01 21.48
N ILE A 993 31.12 -2.81 20.53
CA ILE A 993 30.53 -4.10 20.18
C ILE A 993 31.29 -5.24 20.88
N ILE A 994 30.56 -6.05 21.65
CA ILE A 994 31.01 -7.27 22.30
C ILE A 994 30.67 -8.45 21.40
N ARG A 995 31.66 -9.32 21.14
CA ARG A 995 31.55 -10.46 20.23
C ARG A 995 31.91 -11.75 20.94
N PRO A 996 31.30 -12.90 20.57
CA PRO A 996 31.73 -14.19 21.08
C PRO A 996 33.20 -14.47 20.71
N THR A 997 33.88 -15.24 21.55
CA THR A 997 35.24 -15.73 21.26
C THR A 997 35.31 -17.24 21.44
N ALA A 998 36.19 -17.90 20.67
CA ALA A 998 36.32 -19.36 20.70
C ALA A 998 36.88 -19.94 22.02
N SER A 999 37.26 -19.10 22.99
CA SER A 999 37.79 -19.53 24.28
C SER A 999 37.46 -18.54 25.40
N THR A 1000 36.18 -18.19 25.56
CA THR A 1000 35.74 -17.43 26.73
C THR A 1000 36.01 -18.22 28.03
N ALA A 1001 36.59 -17.57 29.03
CA ALA A 1001 36.78 -18.12 30.37
C ALA A 1001 35.53 -17.92 31.24
N ALA A 1002 35.42 -18.68 32.33
CA ALA A 1002 34.41 -18.39 33.36
C ALA A 1002 34.67 -17.01 34.01
N ALA A 1003 33.64 -16.41 34.59
CA ALA A 1003 33.79 -15.20 35.40
C ALA A 1003 34.75 -15.43 36.59
N PRO A 1004 35.40 -14.37 37.13
CA PRO A 1004 36.33 -14.50 38.25
C PRO A 1004 35.67 -15.12 39.50
N ALA A 1005 36.42 -15.98 40.19
CA ALA A 1005 35.97 -16.57 41.44
C ALA A 1005 35.67 -15.49 42.49
N GLY A 1006 34.41 -15.38 42.89
CA GLY A 1006 33.91 -14.37 43.84
C GLY A 1006 32.98 -13.32 43.24
N LEU A 1007 32.83 -13.24 41.91
CA LEU A 1007 31.84 -12.36 41.27
C LEU A 1007 30.42 -12.90 41.54
N ARG A 1008 29.55 -12.08 42.13
CA ARG A 1008 28.14 -12.41 42.39
C ARG A 1008 27.30 -11.97 41.20
N VAL A 1009 26.61 -12.91 40.56
CA VAL A 1009 25.84 -12.66 39.34
C VAL A 1009 24.45 -13.24 39.50
N ALA A 1010 23.42 -12.46 39.18
CA ALA A 1010 22.04 -12.93 39.10
C ALA A 1010 21.42 -12.67 37.73
N VAL A 1011 20.34 -13.39 37.41
CA VAL A 1011 19.48 -13.09 36.26
C VAL A 1011 18.02 -13.02 36.71
N HIS A 1012 17.39 -11.86 36.50
CA HIS A 1012 15.95 -11.70 36.62
C HIS A 1012 15.25 -12.17 35.34
N GLY A 1013 14.48 -13.26 35.46
CA GLY A 1013 13.75 -13.86 34.35
C GLY A 1013 12.24 -13.74 34.53
N HIS A 1014 11.55 -12.98 33.67
CA HIS A 1014 10.08 -12.96 33.69
C HIS A 1014 9.50 -14.03 32.75
N PHE A 1015 8.94 -15.10 33.33
CA PHE A 1015 8.37 -16.25 32.62
C PHE A 1015 6.87 -16.36 32.94
N HIS A 1016 6.05 -15.52 32.29
CA HIS A 1016 4.60 -15.71 32.20
C HIS A 1016 4.26 -17.04 31.51
N TYR A 1017 5.04 -17.43 30.48
CA TYR A 1017 5.01 -18.74 29.84
C TYR A 1017 6.11 -19.62 30.45
N PRO A 1018 5.80 -20.52 31.40
CA PRO A 1018 6.80 -21.23 32.20
C PRO A 1018 7.60 -22.27 31.40
N GLU A 1019 7.01 -22.86 30.35
CA GLU A 1019 7.61 -23.91 29.53
C GLU A 1019 8.86 -23.43 28.79
N LEU A 1020 8.94 -22.12 28.49
CA LEU A 1020 10.11 -21.49 27.88
C LEU A 1020 11.33 -21.43 28.81
N LEU A 1021 11.18 -21.72 30.11
CA LEU A 1021 12.32 -21.85 31.03
C LEU A 1021 13.26 -22.99 30.63
N GLU A 1022 12.76 -24.07 30.01
CA GLU A 1022 13.60 -25.23 29.65
C GLU A 1022 14.64 -24.87 28.59
N ASP A 1023 14.26 -24.20 27.49
CA ASP A 1023 15.20 -23.70 26.47
C ASP A 1023 16.16 -22.66 27.06
N PHE A 1024 15.66 -21.76 27.91
CA PHE A 1024 16.52 -20.78 28.61
C PHE A 1024 17.60 -21.47 29.46
N ILE A 1025 17.28 -22.53 30.21
CA ILE A 1025 18.28 -23.28 30.99
C ILE A 1025 19.25 -24.05 30.09
N VAL A 1026 18.80 -24.61 28.95
CA VAL A 1026 19.68 -25.25 27.95
C VAL A 1026 20.69 -24.25 27.40
N ARG A 1027 20.24 -23.04 27.04
CA ARG A 1027 21.07 -21.93 26.56
C ARG A 1027 22.04 -21.42 27.62
N LEU A 1028 21.55 -21.19 28.84
CA LEU A 1028 22.35 -20.72 29.97
C LEU A 1028 23.53 -21.67 30.26
N ARG A 1029 23.31 -22.98 30.14
CA ARG A 1029 24.31 -24.05 30.32
C ARG A 1029 25.39 -24.15 29.24
N ARG A 1030 25.38 -23.28 28.22
CA ARG A 1030 26.54 -23.09 27.32
C ARG A 1030 27.69 -22.35 28.02
N ASN A 1031 27.39 -21.62 29.09
CA ASN A 1031 28.34 -20.87 29.88
C ASN A 1031 28.91 -21.73 31.02
N ARG A 1032 30.08 -21.33 31.52
CA ARG A 1032 30.77 -21.92 32.66
C ARG A 1032 30.37 -21.23 33.97
N THR A 1033 30.04 -19.94 33.91
CA THR A 1033 29.46 -19.22 35.05
C THR A 1033 27.99 -19.61 35.20
N MET A 1034 27.56 -19.91 36.43
CA MET A 1034 26.17 -20.18 36.76
C MET A 1034 25.65 -19.06 37.67
N PRO A 1035 24.72 -18.20 37.21
CA PRO A 1035 24.16 -17.14 38.03
C PRO A 1035 23.06 -17.67 38.96
N ASP A 1036 22.75 -16.91 40.01
CA ASP A 1036 21.54 -17.11 40.80
C ASP A 1036 20.33 -16.64 40.00
N LEU A 1037 19.31 -17.48 39.85
CA LEU A 1037 18.09 -17.13 39.11
C LEU A 1037 17.07 -16.46 40.03
N ILE A 1038 16.53 -15.35 39.56
CA ILE A 1038 15.43 -14.62 40.20
C ILE A 1038 14.27 -14.65 39.20
N LEU A 1039 13.39 -15.64 39.31
CA LEU A 1039 12.30 -15.83 38.36
C LEU A 1039 11.03 -15.11 38.85
N THR A 1040 10.32 -14.49 37.91
CA THR A 1040 8.95 -13.99 38.16
C THR A 1040 7.95 -14.61 37.21
N THR A 1041 6.74 -14.82 37.70
CA THR A 1041 5.61 -15.33 36.94
C THR A 1041 4.30 -14.83 37.55
N THR A 1042 3.17 -15.14 36.92
CA THR A 1042 1.87 -14.49 37.14
C THR A 1042 0.87 -15.31 37.95
N SER A 1043 1.16 -16.59 38.25
CA SER A 1043 0.29 -17.49 39.02
C SER A 1043 1.08 -18.49 39.89
N ASP A 1044 0.41 -19.10 40.87
CA ASP A 1044 0.96 -20.21 41.65
C ASP A 1044 1.19 -21.47 40.80
N ASP A 1045 0.32 -21.75 39.83
CA ASP A 1045 0.43 -22.86 38.87
C ASP A 1045 1.72 -22.73 38.03
N ALA A 1046 1.94 -21.57 37.41
CA ALA A 1046 3.17 -21.31 36.66
C ALA A 1046 4.40 -21.31 37.58
N ALA A 1047 4.28 -20.84 38.83
CA ALA A 1047 5.35 -20.95 39.81
C ALA A 1047 5.62 -22.41 40.24
N ALA A 1048 4.63 -23.30 40.21
CA ALA A 1048 4.79 -24.73 40.42
C ALA A 1048 5.45 -25.41 39.21
N GLU A 1049 5.10 -25.02 37.99
CA GLU A 1049 5.77 -25.51 36.79
C GLU A 1049 7.24 -25.06 36.73
N LEU A 1050 7.55 -23.79 37.02
CA LEU A 1050 8.94 -23.32 37.11
C LEU A 1050 9.75 -24.14 38.14
N LYS A 1051 9.18 -24.45 39.32
CA LYS A 1051 9.80 -25.36 40.31
C LYS A 1051 10.03 -26.76 39.74
N SER A 1052 9.04 -27.30 39.02
CA SER A 1052 9.12 -28.61 38.36
C SER A 1052 10.22 -28.67 37.29
N ILE A 1053 10.30 -27.65 36.42
CA ILE A 1053 11.35 -27.51 35.40
C ILE A 1053 12.73 -27.38 36.05
N LEU A 1054 12.91 -26.52 37.06
CA LEU A 1054 14.18 -26.39 37.78
C LEU A 1054 14.63 -27.71 38.41
N ALA A 1055 13.70 -28.46 39.04
CA ALA A 1055 13.98 -29.76 39.64
C ALA A 1055 14.33 -30.82 38.58
N ARG A 1056 13.54 -30.92 37.50
CA ARG A 1056 13.75 -31.82 36.35
C ARG A 1056 15.09 -31.56 35.67
N MET A 1057 15.41 -30.28 35.45
CA MET A 1057 16.68 -29.83 34.86
C MET A 1057 17.85 -29.91 35.84
N LYS A 1058 17.61 -30.01 37.15
CA LYS A 1058 18.62 -29.96 38.23
C LYS A 1058 19.36 -28.63 38.30
N PHE A 1059 18.61 -27.54 38.49
CA PHE A 1059 19.13 -26.20 38.76
C PHE A 1059 18.79 -25.82 40.21
N ALA A 1060 19.81 -25.65 41.07
CA ALA A 1060 19.62 -25.47 42.52
C ALA A 1060 19.50 -23.99 42.95
N ASN A 1061 20.21 -23.09 42.27
CA ASN A 1061 20.32 -21.68 42.65
C ASN A 1061 19.20 -20.84 42.02
N ALA A 1062 17.96 -21.04 42.47
CA ALA A 1062 16.81 -20.32 41.92
C ALA A 1062 15.82 -19.90 43.00
N THR A 1063 15.32 -18.67 42.86
CA THR A 1063 14.19 -18.10 43.60
C THR A 1063 13.05 -17.82 42.64
N ILE A 1064 11.81 -17.96 43.09
CA ILE A 1064 10.61 -17.69 42.29
C ILE A 1064 9.70 -16.75 43.10
N THR A 1065 9.27 -15.66 42.49
CA THR A 1065 8.35 -14.67 43.06
C THR A 1065 7.14 -14.53 42.15
N ILE A 1066 5.93 -14.58 42.72
CA ILE A 1066 4.69 -14.36 41.97
C ILE A 1066 4.40 -12.85 41.96
N ALA A 1067 4.04 -12.32 40.80
CA ALA A 1067 3.77 -10.91 40.57
C ALA A 1067 2.42 -10.75 39.85
N PRO A 1068 1.68 -9.63 40.06
CA PRO A 1068 0.50 -9.32 39.27
C PRO A 1068 0.78 -9.34 37.76
N ASN A 1069 -0.16 -9.83 36.95
CA ASN A 1069 -0.09 -9.76 35.49
C ASN A 1069 -0.42 -8.33 35.00
N ARG A 1070 0.48 -7.38 35.28
CA ARG A 1070 0.33 -5.95 34.98
C ARG A 1070 1.71 -5.35 34.74
N GLY A 1071 1.84 -4.52 33.71
CA GLY A 1071 3.12 -3.90 33.36
C GLY A 1071 4.18 -4.85 32.76
N ARG A 1072 3.74 -6.01 32.25
CA ARG A 1072 4.54 -7.02 31.52
C ARG A 1072 5.78 -7.47 32.31
N ASP A 1073 6.96 -7.45 31.71
CA ASP A 1073 8.26 -7.82 32.29
C ASP A 1073 8.89 -6.70 33.14
N ILE A 1074 8.68 -5.44 32.77
CA ILE A 1074 9.24 -4.25 33.43
C ILE A 1074 8.72 -4.09 34.85
N ALA A 1075 7.41 -4.24 35.09
CA ALA A 1075 6.86 -4.05 36.42
C ALA A 1075 7.32 -5.11 37.44
N PRO A 1076 7.37 -6.42 37.12
CA PRO A 1076 8.04 -7.42 37.95
C PRO A 1076 9.53 -7.14 38.18
N MET A 1077 10.25 -6.55 37.22
CA MET A 1077 11.65 -6.15 37.46
C MET A 1077 11.76 -4.97 38.44
N LEU A 1078 11.05 -3.87 38.20
CA LEU A 1078 11.22 -2.62 38.94
C LEU A 1078 10.45 -2.56 40.26
N THR A 1079 9.29 -3.23 40.33
CA THR A 1079 8.32 -3.12 41.45
C THR A 1079 8.48 -4.24 42.46
N SER A 1080 8.70 -5.48 42.02
CA SER A 1080 9.00 -6.60 42.92
C SER A 1080 10.42 -6.52 43.49
N PHE A 1081 11.38 -6.01 42.70
CA PHE A 1081 12.80 -5.95 43.06
C PHE A 1081 13.33 -4.52 43.01
N GLY A 1082 13.08 -3.78 44.09
CA GLY A 1082 13.71 -2.48 44.33
C GLY A 1082 15.23 -2.57 44.54
N VAL A 1083 15.87 -1.40 44.69
CA VAL A 1083 17.34 -1.22 44.76
C VAL A 1083 18.04 -2.23 45.68
N GLU A 1084 17.45 -2.52 46.85
CA GLU A 1084 18.03 -3.40 47.88
C GLU A 1084 18.16 -4.87 47.45
N HIS A 1085 17.32 -5.37 46.55
CA HIS A 1085 17.40 -6.76 46.07
C HIS A 1085 18.61 -6.97 45.16
N PHE A 1086 18.81 -6.09 44.17
CA PHE A 1086 19.94 -6.21 43.24
C PHE A 1086 21.26 -5.71 43.83
N ALA A 1087 21.26 -4.90 44.90
CA ALA A 1087 22.47 -4.44 45.59
C ALA A 1087 23.36 -5.57 46.17
N ASN A 1088 22.84 -6.80 46.29
CA ASN A 1088 23.60 -7.98 46.73
C ASN A 1088 24.41 -8.66 45.60
N TYR A 1089 24.33 -8.16 44.37
CA TYR A 1089 25.03 -8.70 43.20
C TYR A 1089 25.97 -7.65 42.59
N ASP A 1090 27.02 -8.12 41.92
CA ASP A 1090 28.00 -7.26 41.26
C ASP A 1090 27.59 -6.95 39.80
N LEU A 1091 26.87 -7.90 39.17
CA LEU A 1091 26.20 -7.77 37.87
C LEU A 1091 24.84 -8.48 37.88
N VAL A 1092 23.87 -7.92 37.16
CA VAL A 1092 22.51 -8.48 37.02
C VAL A 1092 22.08 -8.52 35.55
N GLY A 1093 21.54 -9.66 35.11
CA GLY A 1093 20.88 -9.80 33.80
C GLY A 1093 19.38 -9.65 33.93
N HIS A 1094 18.71 -9.17 32.88
CA HIS A 1094 17.25 -9.24 32.73
C HIS A 1094 16.86 -9.88 31.39
N VAL A 1095 15.95 -10.84 31.44
CA VAL A 1095 15.37 -11.55 30.28
C VAL A 1095 13.88 -11.81 30.50
N HIS A 1096 13.14 -12.05 29.41
CA HIS A 1096 11.75 -12.53 29.49
C HIS A 1096 11.51 -13.78 28.62
N GLY A 1097 10.64 -14.68 29.10
CA GLY A 1097 10.10 -15.82 28.37
C GLY A 1097 8.81 -15.48 27.64
N LYS A 1098 8.81 -14.42 26.82
CA LYS A 1098 7.60 -13.94 26.13
C LYS A 1098 7.31 -14.72 24.84
N ARG A 1099 6.02 -14.98 24.60
CA ARG A 1099 5.43 -15.29 23.27
C ARG A 1099 4.82 -14.00 22.71
N SER A 1100 4.84 -13.80 21.39
CA SER A 1100 4.27 -12.61 20.73
C SER A 1100 3.05 -12.99 19.88
N PRO A 1101 1.85 -13.16 20.48
CA PRO A 1101 0.67 -13.67 19.78
C PRO A 1101 0.07 -12.71 18.72
N HIS A 1102 0.47 -11.43 18.73
CA HIS A 1102 -0.02 -10.40 17.79
C HIS A 1102 0.90 -10.18 16.58
N VAL A 1103 1.89 -11.06 16.38
CA VAL A 1103 2.79 -11.08 15.22
C VAL A 1103 2.84 -12.51 14.70
N ASP A 1104 3.21 -12.72 13.45
CA ASP A 1104 3.47 -14.07 12.92
C ASP A 1104 4.36 -14.87 13.89
N VAL A 1105 3.95 -16.11 14.19
CA VAL A 1105 4.57 -16.99 15.19
C VAL A 1105 6.07 -17.17 14.92
N THR A 1106 6.49 -17.12 13.66
CA THR A 1106 7.90 -17.17 13.26
C THR A 1106 8.71 -15.97 13.75
N VAL A 1107 8.15 -14.76 13.67
CA VAL A 1107 8.81 -13.50 14.04
C VAL A 1107 8.94 -13.36 15.56
N GLY A 1108 7.89 -13.73 16.31
CA GLY A 1108 7.93 -13.72 17.78
C GLY A 1108 9.00 -14.67 18.35
N ALA A 1109 9.14 -15.86 17.76
CA ALA A 1109 10.20 -16.80 18.12
C ALA A 1109 11.59 -16.30 17.70
N ALA A 1110 11.72 -15.70 16.51
CA ALA A 1110 12.97 -15.15 16.00
C ALA A 1110 13.54 -14.05 16.91
N TRP A 1111 12.72 -13.10 17.39
CA TRP A 1111 13.15 -12.06 18.33
C TRP A 1111 13.72 -12.66 19.62
N ARG A 1112 12.97 -13.56 20.29
CA ARG A 1112 13.42 -14.18 21.55
C ARG A 1112 14.73 -14.95 21.35
N ASN A 1113 14.84 -15.71 20.25
CA ASN A 1113 16.07 -16.40 19.89
C ASN A 1113 17.24 -15.42 19.65
N PHE A 1114 17.03 -14.32 18.92
CA PHE A 1114 18.05 -13.29 18.69
C PHE A 1114 18.58 -12.67 20.00
N ALA A 1115 17.67 -12.27 20.89
CA ALA A 1115 18.05 -11.68 22.18
C ALA A 1115 18.75 -12.69 23.10
N TRP A 1116 18.23 -13.93 23.18
CA TRP A 1116 18.83 -14.97 24.02
C TRP A 1116 20.18 -15.46 23.48
N GLU A 1117 20.38 -15.54 22.16
CA GLU A 1117 21.66 -15.89 21.57
C GLU A 1117 22.73 -14.83 21.90
N ASN A 1118 22.37 -13.55 21.80
CA ASN A 1118 23.27 -12.42 22.05
C ASN A 1118 23.56 -12.16 23.55
N LEU A 1119 22.63 -12.48 24.47
CA LEU A 1119 22.76 -12.17 25.90
C LEU A 1119 23.03 -13.37 26.81
N VAL A 1120 22.57 -14.56 26.43
CA VAL A 1120 22.58 -15.77 27.27
C VAL A 1120 23.52 -16.79 26.65
N GLY A 1121 23.23 -17.20 25.42
CA GLY A 1121 24.01 -18.15 24.62
C GLY A 1121 23.15 -19.15 23.84
N GLY A 1122 23.82 -20.05 23.13
CA GLY A 1122 23.19 -21.08 22.30
C GLY A 1122 24.21 -21.88 21.49
N GLU A 1123 24.78 -21.26 20.45
CA GLU A 1123 26.04 -21.67 19.83
C GLU A 1123 27.23 -21.21 20.69
N TRP A 1124 27.15 -19.98 21.23
CA TRP A 1124 28.24 -19.34 21.98
C TRP A 1124 27.93 -19.16 23.47
N ALA A 1125 28.98 -19.02 24.28
CA ALA A 1125 28.89 -18.65 25.70
C ALA A 1125 28.83 -17.13 25.87
N MET A 1126 27.72 -16.51 25.45
CA MET A 1126 27.61 -15.04 25.42
C MET A 1126 27.53 -14.40 26.80
N MET A 1127 26.84 -15.01 27.78
CA MET A 1127 26.85 -14.50 29.15
C MET A 1127 28.28 -14.45 29.72
N ASP A 1128 29.06 -15.53 29.66
CA ASP A 1128 30.47 -15.52 30.11
C ASP A 1128 31.26 -14.38 29.44
N THR A 1129 30.98 -14.11 28.16
CA THR A 1129 31.68 -13.12 27.34
C THR A 1129 31.34 -11.69 27.77
N ILE A 1130 30.06 -11.44 28.07
CA ILE A 1130 29.56 -10.16 28.60
C ILE A 1130 30.09 -9.93 30.02
N LEU A 1131 30.02 -10.95 30.89
CA LEU A 1131 30.53 -10.86 32.27
C LEU A 1131 32.03 -10.58 32.27
N ALA A 1132 32.82 -11.23 31.41
CA ALA A 1132 34.25 -10.95 31.27
C ALA A 1132 34.52 -9.50 30.78
N ALA A 1133 33.74 -8.99 29.83
CA ALA A 1133 33.85 -7.62 29.36
C ALA A 1133 33.51 -6.60 30.47
N MET A 1134 32.40 -6.79 31.20
CA MET A 1134 32.00 -5.93 32.31
C MET A 1134 32.92 -6.05 33.54
N VAL A 1135 33.59 -7.18 33.76
CA VAL A 1135 34.68 -7.27 34.76
C VAL A 1135 35.90 -6.45 34.33
N THR A 1136 36.23 -6.49 33.03
CA THR A 1136 37.42 -5.81 32.48
C THR A 1136 37.25 -4.29 32.39
N ASP A 1137 36.02 -3.81 32.16
CA ASP A 1137 35.68 -2.39 32.11
C ASP A 1137 34.72 -1.97 33.25
N PRO A 1138 35.24 -1.43 34.36
CA PRO A 1138 34.43 -0.88 35.46
C PRO A 1138 33.43 0.21 35.04
N ALA A 1139 33.68 0.93 33.94
CA ALA A 1139 32.81 2.00 33.44
C ALA A 1139 31.71 1.48 32.50
N LEU A 1140 31.77 0.22 32.06
CA LEU A 1140 30.67 -0.45 31.37
C LEU A 1140 29.62 -0.88 32.41
N GLY A 1141 28.38 -0.39 32.28
CA GLY A 1141 27.31 -0.62 33.26
C GLY A 1141 25.98 -1.09 32.67
N LEU A 1142 25.85 -1.16 31.33
CA LEU A 1142 24.68 -1.67 30.61
C LEU A 1142 25.13 -2.36 29.31
N VAL A 1143 24.55 -3.51 28.94
CA VAL A 1143 24.88 -4.27 27.72
C VAL A 1143 23.62 -4.90 27.13
N PHE A 1144 23.36 -4.73 25.83
CA PHE A 1144 22.16 -5.24 25.14
C PHE A 1144 22.44 -5.63 23.67
N PRO A 1145 21.54 -6.32 22.94
CA PRO A 1145 21.79 -6.70 21.54
C PRO A 1145 21.87 -5.50 20.59
N GLU A 1146 22.76 -5.55 19.60
CA GLU A 1146 22.83 -4.54 18.53
C GLU A 1146 21.60 -4.67 17.61
N ASP A 1147 20.64 -3.75 17.72
CA ASP A 1147 19.54 -3.66 16.75
C ASP A 1147 19.95 -2.78 15.54
N PRO A 1148 19.78 -3.26 14.29
CA PRO A 1148 19.95 -2.45 13.09
C PRO A 1148 18.85 -1.40 12.86
N HIS A 1149 17.73 -1.40 13.57
CA HIS A 1149 16.67 -0.39 13.42
C HIS A 1149 16.88 0.78 14.38
N LEU A 1150 16.99 1.99 13.84
CA LEU A 1150 17.25 3.21 14.60
C LEU A 1150 15.95 3.82 15.14
N ASN A 1151 15.25 3.05 15.99
CA ASN A 1151 14.03 3.49 16.66
C ASN A 1151 14.36 4.59 17.68
N ALA A 1152 13.45 5.56 17.84
CA ALA A 1152 13.63 6.72 18.69
C ALA A 1152 12.52 6.80 19.76
N TRP A 1153 11.93 7.96 20.00
CA TRP A 1153 10.89 8.14 21.01
C TRP A 1153 9.49 7.70 20.58
N ASP A 1154 9.16 7.80 19.29
CA ASP A 1154 7.83 7.50 18.75
C ASP A 1154 6.71 8.21 19.55
N LYS A 1155 5.61 7.52 19.87
CA LYS A 1155 4.50 8.09 20.66
C LYS A 1155 4.84 8.25 22.15
N ASN A 1156 6.05 7.89 22.58
CA ASN A 1156 6.42 7.80 24.00
C ASN A 1156 7.10 9.08 24.53
N ARG A 1157 7.37 10.08 23.68
CA ARG A 1157 8.20 11.24 24.03
C ARG A 1157 7.71 11.98 25.27
N ASP A 1158 6.42 12.33 25.32
CA ASP A 1158 5.86 13.12 26.43
C ASP A 1158 5.90 12.35 27.76
N ILE A 1159 5.62 11.04 27.71
CA ILE A 1159 5.68 10.15 28.87
C ILE A 1159 7.13 10.02 29.36
N ALA A 1160 8.09 9.87 28.44
CA ALA A 1160 9.51 9.81 28.76
C ALA A 1160 10.04 11.13 29.33
N ASP A 1161 9.56 12.27 28.85
CA ASP A 1161 9.93 13.59 29.38
C ASP A 1161 9.35 13.83 30.80
N ASP A 1162 8.17 13.33 31.16
CA ASP A 1162 7.71 13.33 32.57
C ASP A 1162 8.61 12.46 33.46
N LEU A 1163 8.77 11.18 33.08
CA LEU A 1163 9.58 10.22 33.81
C LEU A 1163 11.02 10.72 33.99
N ALA A 1164 11.62 11.31 32.95
CA ALA A 1164 12.96 11.91 33.02
C ALA A 1164 13.05 13.08 34.00
N SER A 1165 11.97 13.86 34.18
CA SER A 1165 11.91 14.90 35.21
C SER A 1165 11.91 14.29 36.61
N ARG A 1166 11.11 13.24 36.82
CA ARG A 1166 11.05 12.47 38.08
C ARG A 1166 12.37 11.75 38.40
N MET A 1167 13.04 11.20 37.39
CA MET A 1167 14.39 10.63 37.48
C MET A 1167 15.46 11.71 37.75
N GLY A 1168 15.16 13.00 37.58
CA GLY A 1168 16.13 14.09 37.65
C GLY A 1168 17.24 13.96 36.61
N LEU A 1169 16.86 13.68 35.35
CA LEU A 1169 17.73 13.73 34.18
C LEU A 1169 17.83 15.17 33.64
N ALA A 1170 18.91 15.47 32.92
CA ALA A 1170 19.04 16.75 32.22
C ALA A 1170 18.08 16.83 31.02
N LYS A 1171 17.51 18.01 30.79
CA LYS A 1171 16.60 18.30 29.67
C LYS A 1171 17.20 19.32 28.69
N PRO A 1172 16.81 19.29 27.40
CA PRO A 1172 15.92 18.31 26.78
C PRO A 1172 16.56 16.92 26.66
N LEU A 1173 15.75 15.86 26.67
CA LEU A 1173 16.21 14.56 26.18
C LEU A 1173 16.61 14.68 24.70
N PRO A 1174 17.67 13.98 24.25
CA PRO A 1174 18.08 13.96 22.85
C PRO A 1174 17.03 13.28 21.98
N ASN A 1175 17.12 13.42 20.68
CA ASN A 1175 16.13 12.85 19.77
C ASN A 1175 16.52 11.44 19.34
N HIS A 1176 17.82 11.15 19.22
CA HIS A 1176 18.37 9.82 18.89
C HIS A 1176 19.25 9.22 19.99
N PHE A 1177 19.13 7.90 20.20
CA PHE A 1177 19.80 7.12 21.26
C PHE A 1177 19.61 5.60 21.00
N ASP A 1178 20.60 4.76 21.35
CA ASP A 1178 20.41 3.30 21.38
C ASP A 1178 19.81 2.85 22.73
N PHE A 1179 18.96 1.81 22.73
CA PHE A 1179 18.33 1.27 23.95
C PHE A 1179 18.07 -0.25 23.85
N PRO A 1180 17.91 -0.97 24.98
CA PRO A 1180 17.64 -2.42 24.98
C PRO A 1180 16.22 -2.74 24.48
N ILE A 1181 16.07 -2.95 23.18
CA ILE A 1181 14.80 -3.28 22.53
C ILE A 1181 14.28 -4.65 22.99
N GLY A 1182 13.05 -4.66 23.54
CA GLY A 1182 12.47 -5.81 24.23
C GLY A 1182 12.91 -5.91 25.70
N THR A 1183 13.51 -4.85 26.26
CA THR A 1183 13.94 -4.69 27.65
C THR A 1183 14.88 -5.79 28.20
N MET A 1184 15.55 -6.55 27.33
CA MET A 1184 16.52 -7.58 27.72
C MET A 1184 17.96 -7.04 27.69
N PHE A 1185 18.70 -7.19 28.79
CA PHE A 1185 20.04 -6.60 28.96
C PHE A 1185 20.85 -7.25 30.10
N TRP A 1186 22.13 -6.89 30.21
CA TRP A 1186 22.96 -7.02 31.42
C TRP A 1186 23.30 -5.64 31.97
N ALA A 1187 23.31 -5.48 33.30
CA ALA A 1187 23.59 -4.19 33.95
C ALA A 1187 24.35 -4.34 35.26
N ARG A 1188 24.94 -3.23 35.72
CA ARG A 1188 25.27 -3.06 37.14
C ARG A 1188 24.02 -2.57 37.89
N PRO A 1189 23.74 -3.03 39.13
CA PRO A 1189 22.58 -2.55 39.89
C PRO A 1189 22.48 -1.03 39.98
N ALA A 1190 23.61 -0.34 40.18
CA ALA A 1190 23.68 1.12 40.21
C ALA A 1190 23.22 1.81 38.91
N ALA A 1191 23.35 1.16 37.74
CA ALA A 1191 22.86 1.70 36.47
C ALA A 1191 21.32 1.72 36.40
N LEU A 1192 20.62 0.86 37.15
CA LEU A 1192 19.15 0.79 37.22
C LEU A 1192 18.55 1.70 38.31
N GLN A 1193 19.40 2.24 39.19
CA GLN A 1193 18.98 2.91 40.43
C GLN A 1193 18.02 4.09 40.20
N SER A 1194 18.22 4.89 39.14
CA SER A 1194 17.36 6.06 38.89
C SER A 1194 15.94 5.68 38.42
N LEU A 1195 15.76 4.51 37.80
CA LEU A 1195 14.45 3.96 37.45
C LEU A 1195 13.76 3.35 38.68
N GLN A 1196 14.49 2.56 39.48
CA GLN A 1196 13.96 1.98 40.72
C GLN A 1196 13.56 3.05 41.76
N GLN A 1197 14.22 4.22 41.74
CA GLN A 1197 13.91 5.36 42.61
C GLN A 1197 12.68 6.18 42.17
N LEU A 1198 12.05 5.88 41.04
CA LEU A 1198 10.82 6.56 40.60
C LEU A 1198 9.59 6.31 41.48
N GLY A 1199 9.65 5.30 42.37
CA GLY A 1199 8.58 4.96 43.30
C GLY A 1199 7.32 4.41 42.63
N ILE A 1200 7.43 3.89 41.41
CA ILE A 1200 6.32 3.35 40.61
C ILE A 1200 5.74 2.13 41.31
N GLY A 1201 4.45 2.18 41.66
CA GLY A 1201 3.70 1.06 42.20
C GLY A 1201 2.95 0.29 41.11
N TRP A 1202 2.34 -0.84 41.50
CA TRP A 1202 1.52 -1.65 40.58
C TRP A 1202 0.38 -0.85 39.93
N ASP A 1203 -0.13 0.18 40.60
CA ASP A 1203 -1.26 0.98 40.12
C ASP A 1203 -0.89 2.09 39.13
N ASP A 1204 0.38 2.50 39.05
CA ASP A 1204 0.87 3.45 38.04
C ASP A 1204 0.91 2.83 36.63
N PHE A 1205 1.07 1.51 36.54
CA PHE A 1205 1.08 0.80 35.27
C PHE A 1205 -0.34 0.68 34.71
N PRO A 1206 -0.60 1.08 33.45
CA PRO A 1206 -1.90 0.85 32.83
C PRO A 1206 -2.25 -0.66 32.76
N PRO A 1207 -3.54 -1.03 32.82
CA PRO A 1207 -3.99 -2.40 32.62
C PRO A 1207 -3.80 -2.85 31.16
N GLU A 1208 -3.73 -4.15 30.92
CA GLU A 1208 -3.83 -4.72 29.57
C GLU A 1208 -5.28 -4.61 29.04
N PRO A 1209 -5.51 -4.59 27.72
CA PRO A 1209 -4.52 -4.64 26.64
C PRO A 1209 -3.81 -3.30 26.41
N LEU A 1210 -2.47 -3.31 26.54
CA LEU A 1210 -1.65 -2.12 26.28
C LEU A 1210 -1.42 -1.92 24.77
N PRO A 1211 -1.40 -0.65 24.29
CA PRO A 1211 -1.18 -0.34 22.89
C PRO A 1211 0.21 -0.81 22.41
N ILE A 1212 0.31 -1.06 21.10
CA ILE A 1212 1.53 -1.55 20.43
C ILE A 1212 2.73 -0.60 20.62
N ASP A 1213 2.47 0.72 20.69
CA ASP A 1213 3.44 1.77 21.04
C ASP A 1213 2.71 2.93 21.74
N GLY A 1214 3.43 3.78 22.49
CA GLY A 1214 2.84 4.91 23.22
C GLY A 1214 2.38 4.55 24.63
N SER A 1215 3.26 3.93 25.44
CA SER A 1215 2.93 3.52 26.81
C SER A 1215 4.07 3.77 27.80
N MET A 1216 3.76 3.79 29.10
CA MET A 1216 4.78 3.93 30.16
C MET A 1216 5.87 2.85 30.08
N LEU A 1217 5.53 1.62 29.67
CA LEU A 1217 6.51 0.54 29.52
C LEU A 1217 7.55 0.87 28.45
N HIS A 1218 7.07 1.29 27.27
CA HIS A 1218 7.89 1.66 26.13
C HIS A 1218 8.73 2.92 26.41
N ALA A 1219 8.27 3.83 27.27
CA ALA A 1219 9.06 4.94 27.79
C ALA A 1219 10.15 4.51 28.79
N LEU A 1220 9.82 3.63 29.75
CA LEU A 1220 10.78 3.11 30.75
C LEU A 1220 11.91 2.30 30.11
N GLU A 1221 11.59 1.46 29.12
CA GLU A 1221 12.54 0.73 28.28
C GLU A 1221 13.57 1.69 27.64
N ARG A 1222 13.08 2.73 26.97
CA ARG A 1222 13.89 3.77 26.32
C ARG A 1222 14.70 4.63 27.31
N LEU A 1223 14.35 4.65 28.60
CA LEU A 1223 15.04 5.40 29.65
C LEU A 1223 16.20 4.65 30.33
N LEU A 1224 16.37 3.34 30.10
CA LEU A 1224 17.46 2.52 30.64
C LEU A 1224 18.88 3.08 30.36
N PRO A 1225 19.24 3.52 29.14
CA PRO A 1225 20.55 4.11 28.84
C PRO A 1225 20.81 5.40 29.62
N PHE A 1226 19.76 6.21 29.83
CA PHE A 1226 19.86 7.48 30.55
C PHE A 1226 20.02 7.28 32.06
N SER A 1227 19.39 6.24 32.63
CA SER A 1227 19.64 5.79 34.01
C SER A 1227 21.10 5.36 34.19
N ALA A 1228 21.65 4.57 33.25
CA ALA A 1228 23.05 4.15 33.27
C ALA A 1228 24.02 5.33 33.17
N ALA A 1229 23.76 6.26 32.24
CA ALA A 1229 24.56 7.48 32.07
C ALA A 1229 24.52 8.39 33.31
N LYS A 1230 23.36 8.55 33.96
CA LYS A 1230 23.23 9.30 35.22
C LYS A 1230 24.02 8.66 36.37
N ALA A 1231 24.13 7.34 36.41
CA ALA A 1231 24.97 6.61 37.34
C ALA A 1231 26.48 6.63 36.99
N GLY A 1232 26.87 7.32 35.91
CA GLY A 1232 28.27 7.46 35.47
C GLY A 1232 28.79 6.33 34.58
N TYR A 1233 27.91 5.45 34.10
CA TYR A 1233 28.27 4.30 33.25
C TYR A 1233 28.01 4.54 31.76
N ARG A 1234 28.78 3.84 30.93
CA ARG A 1234 28.52 3.65 29.50
C ARG A 1234 27.72 2.37 29.25
N TYR A 1235 27.12 2.28 28.06
CA TYR A 1235 26.64 1.02 27.49
C TYR A 1235 27.61 0.44 26.45
N ALA A 1236 27.40 -0.82 26.11
CA ALA A 1236 27.94 -1.52 24.95
C ALA A 1236 26.81 -2.36 24.32
N ALA A 1237 26.98 -2.77 23.06
CA ALA A 1237 26.06 -3.71 22.41
C ALA A 1237 26.73 -5.06 22.15
N THR A 1238 25.95 -6.14 22.04
CA THR A 1238 26.40 -7.50 21.70
C THR A 1238 25.98 -7.90 20.30
N MET A 1239 26.87 -8.55 19.55
CA MET A 1239 26.56 -9.10 18.23
C MET A 1239 27.24 -10.45 17.97
N VAL A 1240 26.42 -11.49 17.85
CA VAL A 1240 26.76 -12.81 17.30
C VAL A 1240 26.57 -12.77 15.78
N GLU A 1241 27.57 -13.20 15.00
CA GLU A 1241 27.48 -13.16 13.54
C GLU A 1241 26.41 -14.13 13.01
N GLY A 1242 25.63 -13.70 12.03
CA GLY A 1242 24.52 -14.47 11.45
C GLY A 1242 23.22 -14.38 12.26
N CYS A 1243 23.29 -13.93 13.52
CA CYS A 1243 22.13 -13.71 14.37
C CYS A 1243 21.68 -12.23 14.28
N TYR A 1244 20.90 -11.91 13.25
CA TYR A 1244 20.37 -10.57 12.97
C TYR A 1244 18.83 -10.53 12.99
N ARG A 1245 18.26 -9.33 13.16
CA ARG A 1245 16.83 -9.02 13.12
C ARG A 1245 16.36 -8.60 11.72
#